data_AF-A0A068UA11-F1
#
_entry.id   AF-A0A068UA11-F1
#
_cell.length_a   1.000
_cell.length_b   1.000
_cell.length_c   1.000
_cell.angle_alpha   90.00
_cell.angle_beta   90.00
_cell.angle_gamma   90.00
#
_symmetry.space_group_name_H-M   'P 1'
#
loop_
_entity.id
_entity.type
_entity.pdbx_description
1 polymer ?
#
loop_
_entity_poly.entity_id
_entity_poly.type
_entity_poly.pdbx_seq_one_letter_code
_entity_poly.pdbx_strand_id
1 'polypeptide(L)'
;MSLLVRANLGPELGAADTSSKGAAIIWYKHDLRIDDHPALVAASHHHPMLLPLYIFDHRILSRFSDEMLQLLLFALEDLRKSLKGQGSNLMIRFGNAETVIQHLAREVKATSIYAEEEVEYELRRMLDAVKEALALATVSSAEAYPRMTMWRTPFYGMKNLEDMPESYDGFKQLKLPVVSPVLPTKLSSLAMDLTWGDLPTLDELKKFVIKVGTSRNKLTSIMSTSELEIDQVVTQGKIGGVNGAALMESNRDMGSSNLTERKRSERSAFVTQQKNSVAGGTGNVLNALSAYLRYLEGTARGEWQEVHERLRQAESREGASFGALFGSALLLGIISRRRVYHEAIKYEKERNGGFLSPFGYSAITVAAAVDTVCSMEWYWLLALRSQIIERGTYSVRIWRWNGYLIHYTVSGNEGPAVLLVHGFGAFFEHFRYNISHIADSGNRVWAVTLLGFGKSEKPNIVYTEVMWAKLVRDFIIQVVGEPVHLVGNSIGGYFVAIVAGLWPALAKSVILINSAGNVVTEYSAIHLSEDRQTPGAAWLGARLLLLYLRFNIRNIVKSFYPSKMDQADDWLIDEMLRTSHDPGVLVVLECIFSFDLSVPLNYLLERFERKVLAIQGMRDPLSDSRAKLACLREHCKGIVTKELDGGHCPHDELPAVVNPVIQEWVMTVEREYTPVGLTR
;
A
#
# COMPACT_ATOMS: atom_id res chain seq x y z
N MET A 1 20.44 12.12 -17.37
CA MET A 1 20.13 12.40 -18.79
C MET A 1 19.24 11.29 -19.31
N SER A 2 17.92 11.51 -19.30
CA SER A 2 16.92 10.56 -19.80
C SER A 2 16.16 11.24 -20.93
N LEU A 3 16.36 10.77 -22.16
CA LEU A 3 15.59 11.17 -23.33
C LEU A 3 14.28 10.38 -23.31
N LEU A 4 13.31 10.87 -22.53
CA LEU A 4 11.91 10.41 -22.60
C LEU A 4 11.29 10.96 -23.87
N VAL A 5 11.13 10.08 -24.86
CA VAL A 5 10.29 10.33 -26.03
C VAL A 5 8.85 10.51 -25.54
N ARG A 6 8.32 11.73 -25.69
CA ARG A 6 6.93 12.10 -25.43
C ARG A 6 5.98 11.17 -26.19
N ALA A 7 5.22 10.36 -25.46
CA ALA A 7 4.05 9.67 -25.99
C ALA A 7 2.79 10.41 -25.51
N ASN A 8 2.01 10.92 -26.47
CA ASN A 8 0.76 11.65 -26.25
C ASN A 8 -0.21 10.89 -25.34
N LEU A 9 -0.74 11.60 -24.35
CA LEU A 9 -1.81 11.18 -23.47
C LEU A 9 -3.17 11.47 -24.12
N GLY A 10 -3.83 10.40 -24.58
CA GLY A 10 -5.23 10.40 -24.96
C GLY A 10 -5.68 8.97 -25.28
N PRO A 11 -6.94 8.59 -25.03
CA PRO A 11 -7.50 7.38 -25.60
C PRO A 11 -7.87 7.67 -27.05
N GLU A 12 -6.87 7.83 -27.92
CA GLU A 12 -7.11 7.75 -29.36
C GLU A 12 -7.18 6.27 -29.74
N LEU A 13 -8.40 5.72 -29.63
CA LEU A 13 -8.88 4.69 -30.53
C LEU A 13 -8.99 5.31 -31.94
N GLY A 14 -7.84 5.64 -32.53
CA GLY A 14 -7.69 6.17 -33.89
C GLY A 14 -7.50 5.04 -34.89
N ALA A 15 -8.22 5.12 -36.00
CA ALA A 15 -8.37 4.07 -36.99
C ALA A 15 -7.06 3.65 -37.71
N ALA A 16 -7.02 2.33 -37.98
CA ALA A 16 -6.37 1.62 -39.06
C ALA A 16 -4.83 1.45 -39.06
N ASP A 17 -4.42 0.20 -38.82
CA ASP A 17 -3.77 -0.54 -39.89
C ASP A 17 -4.49 -1.89 -40.04
N THR A 18 -5.06 -2.16 -41.22
CA THR A 18 -5.75 -3.41 -41.57
C THR A 18 -4.78 -4.49 -42.02
N SER A 19 -3.48 -4.36 -41.70
CA SER A 19 -2.44 -5.30 -42.06
C SER A 19 -2.21 -6.35 -40.96
N SER A 20 -2.61 -7.59 -41.28
CA SER A 20 -2.44 -8.83 -40.49
C SER A 20 -3.18 -8.87 -39.13
N LYS A 21 -4.33 -9.55 -39.11
CA LYS A 21 -5.06 -9.95 -37.89
C LYS A 21 -4.30 -11.06 -37.14
N GLY A 22 -3.15 -10.73 -36.54
CA GLY A 22 -2.33 -11.67 -35.78
C GLY A 22 -2.85 -11.95 -34.37
N ALA A 23 -2.16 -12.81 -33.64
CA ALA A 23 -2.52 -13.17 -32.27
C ALA A 23 -2.33 -12.00 -31.31
N ALA A 24 -3.14 -11.93 -30.26
CA ALA A 24 -2.88 -11.04 -29.13
C ALA A 24 -2.72 -11.81 -27.82
N ILE A 25 -1.73 -11.41 -27.03
CA ILE A 25 -1.53 -11.90 -25.67
C ILE A 25 -2.23 -10.95 -24.72
N ILE A 26 -3.11 -11.47 -23.86
CA ILE A 26 -3.69 -10.72 -22.73
C ILE A 26 -2.93 -11.11 -21.48
N TRP A 27 -2.05 -10.25 -21.01
CA TRP A 27 -1.23 -10.53 -19.85
C TRP A 27 -1.90 -10.06 -18.55
N TYR A 28 -2.37 -11.03 -17.78
CA TYR A 28 -2.89 -10.87 -16.44
C TYR A 28 -1.75 -10.82 -15.42
N LYS A 29 -1.74 -9.75 -14.62
CA LYS A 29 -0.87 -9.58 -13.44
C LYS A 29 -1.76 -9.48 -12.20
N HIS A 30 -2.66 -8.52 -12.28
CA HIS A 30 -3.86 -8.34 -11.49
C HIS A 30 -5.08 -8.43 -12.45
N ASP A 31 -6.24 -7.91 -12.04
CA ASP A 31 -7.46 -7.89 -12.84
C ASP A 31 -7.91 -9.31 -13.28
N LEU A 32 -7.96 -10.23 -12.30
CA LEU A 32 -8.22 -11.65 -12.54
C LEU A 32 -9.69 -11.97 -12.79
N ARG A 33 -10.29 -11.31 -13.79
CA ARG A 33 -11.69 -11.46 -14.18
C ARG A 33 -11.88 -11.40 -15.70
N ILE A 34 -13.03 -11.89 -16.15
CA ILE A 34 -13.52 -11.66 -17.53
C ILE A 34 -14.68 -10.66 -17.57
N ASP A 35 -15.36 -10.46 -16.44
CA ASP A 35 -16.40 -9.45 -16.26
C ASP A 35 -15.78 -8.06 -16.23
N ASP A 36 -16.46 -7.09 -16.82
CA ASP A 36 -16.03 -5.70 -16.80
C ASP A 36 -14.54 -5.50 -17.19
N HIS A 37 -14.09 -6.17 -18.26
CA HIS A 37 -12.69 -6.18 -18.70
C HIS A 37 -12.51 -5.52 -20.08
N PRO A 38 -12.33 -4.19 -20.15
CA PRO A 38 -12.17 -3.43 -21.39
C PRO A 38 -11.13 -3.96 -22.38
N ALA A 39 -9.95 -4.40 -21.91
CA ALA A 39 -8.94 -4.93 -22.83
C ALA A 39 -9.33 -6.24 -23.50
N LEU A 40 -10.10 -7.10 -22.82
CA LEU A 40 -10.54 -8.37 -23.37
C LEU A 40 -11.58 -8.12 -24.47
N VAL A 41 -12.48 -7.17 -24.23
CA VAL A 41 -13.46 -6.68 -25.23
C VAL A 41 -12.75 -6.03 -26.41
N ALA A 42 -11.83 -5.09 -26.16
CA ALA A 42 -11.10 -4.41 -27.22
C ALA A 42 -10.28 -5.38 -28.05
N ALA A 43 -9.54 -6.29 -27.42
CA ALA A 43 -8.70 -7.25 -28.13
C ALA A 43 -9.54 -8.23 -28.95
N SER A 44 -10.72 -8.67 -28.47
CA SER A 44 -11.55 -9.63 -29.22
C SER A 44 -12.14 -9.05 -30.50
N HIS A 45 -12.29 -7.72 -30.57
CA HIS A 45 -12.71 -7.03 -31.79
C HIS A 45 -11.59 -6.88 -32.83
N HIS A 46 -10.34 -6.77 -32.38
CA HIS A 46 -9.20 -6.51 -33.28
C HIS A 46 -8.43 -7.78 -33.67
N HIS A 47 -8.43 -8.80 -32.81
CA HIS A 47 -7.63 -10.01 -32.98
C HIS A 47 -8.51 -11.27 -33.01
N PRO A 48 -8.32 -12.15 -34.02
CA PRO A 48 -9.08 -13.38 -34.15
C PRO A 48 -8.63 -14.45 -33.15
N MET A 49 -7.41 -14.31 -32.60
CA MET A 49 -6.83 -15.22 -31.63
C MET A 49 -6.37 -14.44 -30.40
N LEU A 50 -6.91 -14.80 -29.24
CA LEU A 50 -6.58 -14.21 -27.95
C LEU A 50 -6.00 -15.24 -27.00
N LEU A 51 -4.84 -14.93 -26.44
CA LEU A 51 -4.10 -15.81 -25.55
C LEU A 51 -4.03 -15.19 -24.14
N PRO A 52 -4.96 -15.52 -23.25
CA PRO A 52 -4.87 -15.17 -21.83
C PRO A 52 -3.63 -15.82 -21.20
N LEU A 53 -2.79 -15.01 -20.58
CA LEU A 53 -1.54 -15.42 -19.97
C LEU A 53 -1.47 -14.90 -18.53
N TYR A 54 -1.15 -15.79 -17.59
CA TYR A 54 -0.70 -15.43 -16.25
C TYR A 54 0.71 -15.97 -16.01
N ILE A 55 1.58 -15.14 -15.45
CA ILE A 55 2.98 -15.46 -15.17
C ILE A 55 3.20 -15.37 -13.67
N PHE A 56 3.59 -16.49 -13.07
CA PHE A 56 4.10 -16.53 -11.70
C PHE A 56 5.51 -15.93 -11.67
N ASP A 57 5.56 -14.60 -11.51
CA ASP A 57 6.79 -13.81 -11.40
C ASP A 57 7.14 -13.57 -9.93
N HIS A 58 8.37 -13.90 -9.55
CA HIS A 58 8.83 -13.80 -8.17
C HIS A 58 8.72 -12.37 -7.60
N ARG A 59 8.83 -11.32 -8.44
CA ARG A 59 8.74 -9.91 -8.02
C ARG A 59 7.33 -9.53 -7.55
N ILE A 60 6.31 -10.23 -8.03
CA ILE A 60 4.92 -10.07 -7.58
C ILE A 60 4.71 -10.94 -6.34
N LEU A 61 5.04 -12.23 -6.45
CA LEU A 61 4.71 -13.22 -5.43
C LEU A 61 5.45 -13.01 -4.11
N SER A 62 6.67 -12.47 -4.12
CA SER A 62 7.45 -12.21 -2.90
C SER A 62 6.80 -11.18 -1.97
N ARG A 63 5.75 -10.50 -2.43
CA ARG A 63 5.01 -9.47 -1.70
C ARG A 63 3.70 -9.99 -1.10
N PHE A 64 3.31 -11.21 -1.46
CA PHE A 64 2.06 -11.82 -0.99
C PHE A 64 2.32 -12.66 0.25
N SER A 65 1.45 -12.51 1.24
CA SER A 65 1.35 -13.44 2.36
C SER A 65 0.88 -14.81 1.87
N ASP A 66 1.05 -15.83 2.70
CA ASP A 66 0.54 -17.18 2.43
C ASP A 66 -0.97 -17.19 2.13
N GLU A 67 -1.74 -16.36 2.84
CA GLU A 67 -3.16 -16.19 2.59
C GLU A 67 -3.43 -15.55 1.22
N MET A 68 -2.69 -14.51 0.84
CA MET A 68 -2.83 -13.88 -0.46
C MET A 68 -2.43 -14.82 -1.61
N LEU A 69 -1.41 -15.66 -1.43
CA LEU A 69 -1.05 -16.71 -2.40
C LEU A 69 -2.18 -17.73 -2.56
N GLN A 70 -2.85 -18.10 -1.46
CA GLN A 70 -3.99 -19.00 -1.51
C GLN A 70 -5.19 -18.35 -2.23
N LEU A 71 -5.49 -17.09 -1.94
CA LEU A 71 -6.54 -16.31 -2.61
C LEU A 71 -6.27 -16.17 -4.12
N LEU A 72 -5.01 -15.92 -4.49
CA LEU A 72 -4.56 -15.87 -5.88
C LEU A 72 -4.85 -17.18 -6.60
N LEU A 73 -4.53 -18.34 -6.01
CA LEU A 73 -4.79 -19.64 -6.63
C LEU A 73 -6.28 -19.86 -6.89
N PHE A 74 -7.15 -19.53 -5.92
CA PHE A 74 -8.60 -19.62 -6.11
C PHE A 74 -9.11 -18.69 -7.22
N ALA A 75 -8.56 -17.47 -7.30
CA ALA A 75 -8.90 -16.53 -8.36
C ALA A 75 -8.47 -17.03 -9.75
N LEU A 76 -7.27 -17.60 -9.87
CA LEU A 76 -6.75 -18.14 -11.13
C LEU A 76 -7.50 -19.39 -11.59
N GLU A 77 -7.91 -20.26 -10.65
CA GLU A 77 -8.75 -21.42 -10.94
C GLU A 77 -10.09 -20.99 -11.53
N ASP A 78 -10.76 -20.02 -10.91
CA ASP A 78 -12.02 -19.49 -11.43
C ASP A 78 -11.86 -18.73 -12.75
N LEU A 79 -10.81 -17.92 -12.90
CA LEU A 79 -10.51 -17.22 -14.15
C LEU A 79 -10.30 -18.23 -15.30
N ARG A 80 -9.52 -19.29 -15.06
CA ARG A 80 -9.30 -20.38 -16.03
C ARG A 80 -10.61 -21.07 -16.40
N LYS A 81 -11.46 -21.38 -15.41
CA LYS A 81 -12.79 -21.98 -15.64
C LYS A 81 -13.70 -21.05 -16.45
N SER A 82 -13.71 -19.76 -16.12
CA SER A 82 -14.50 -18.72 -16.79
C SER A 82 -14.07 -18.53 -18.24
N LEU A 83 -12.76 -18.51 -18.52
CA LEU A 83 -12.22 -18.46 -19.88
C LEU A 83 -12.57 -19.71 -20.69
N LYS A 84 -12.51 -20.91 -20.09
CA LYS A 84 -12.99 -22.16 -20.71
C LYS A 84 -14.48 -22.11 -21.06
N GLY A 85 -15.30 -21.54 -20.20
CA GLY A 85 -16.72 -21.30 -20.47
C GLY A 85 -16.97 -20.37 -21.66
N GLN A 86 -16.01 -19.51 -22.02
CA GLN A 86 -16.07 -18.62 -23.19
C GLN A 86 -15.35 -19.17 -24.42
N GLY A 87 -14.91 -20.44 -24.40
CA GLY A 87 -14.21 -21.08 -25.53
C GLY A 87 -12.70 -20.82 -25.59
N SER A 88 -12.11 -20.22 -24.57
CA SER A 88 -10.66 -19.98 -24.46
C SER A 88 -10.06 -20.80 -23.31
N ASN A 89 -8.83 -20.49 -22.88
CA ASN A 89 -8.22 -21.06 -21.68
C ASN A 89 -7.18 -20.08 -21.12
N LEU A 90 -6.82 -20.24 -19.84
CA LEU A 90 -5.76 -19.44 -19.22
C LEU A 90 -4.44 -20.18 -19.31
N MET A 91 -3.43 -19.58 -19.92
CA MET A 91 -2.08 -20.14 -19.94
C MET A 91 -1.29 -19.72 -18.70
N ILE A 92 -0.62 -20.69 -18.09
CA ILE A 92 0.20 -20.51 -16.89
C ILE A 92 1.67 -20.71 -17.23
N ARG A 93 2.51 -19.78 -16.78
CA ARG A 93 3.98 -19.82 -16.90
C ARG A 93 4.64 -19.37 -15.60
N PHE A 94 5.91 -19.74 -15.45
CA PHE A 94 6.77 -19.34 -14.33
C PHE A 94 8.02 -18.63 -14.84
N GLY A 95 8.54 -17.70 -14.05
CA GLY A 95 9.80 -17.02 -14.34
C GLY A 95 9.62 -15.52 -14.54
N ASN A 96 10.63 -14.90 -15.13
CA ASN A 96 10.61 -13.45 -15.39
C ASN A 96 9.69 -13.13 -16.57
N ALA A 97 8.79 -12.17 -16.37
CA ALA A 97 7.82 -11.77 -17.37
C ALA A 97 8.44 -11.43 -18.74
N GLU A 98 9.55 -10.70 -18.78
CA GLU A 98 10.25 -10.30 -20.01
C GLU A 98 10.72 -11.50 -20.84
N THR A 99 11.28 -12.53 -20.20
CA THR A 99 11.75 -13.74 -20.89
C THR A 99 10.57 -14.57 -21.42
N VAL A 100 9.56 -14.77 -20.58
CA VAL A 100 8.38 -15.59 -20.91
C VAL A 100 7.59 -14.95 -22.04
N ILE A 101 7.31 -13.65 -21.96
CA ILE A 101 6.54 -12.93 -22.98
C ILE A 101 7.30 -12.88 -24.29
N GLN A 102 8.61 -12.63 -24.27
CA GLN A 102 9.42 -12.62 -25.49
C GLN A 102 9.40 -13.98 -26.20
N HIS A 103 9.54 -15.09 -25.46
CA HIS A 103 9.48 -16.43 -26.03
C HIS A 103 8.10 -16.73 -26.61
N LEU A 104 7.05 -16.46 -25.83
CA LEU A 104 5.69 -16.78 -26.21
C LEU A 104 5.19 -15.94 -27.39
N ALA A 105 5.57 -14.65 -27.44
CA ALA A 105 5.26 -13.77 -28.56
C ALA A 105 5.75 -14.34 -29.90
N ARG A 106 6.92 -14.99 -29.91
CA ARG A 106 7.46 -15.68 -31.10
C ARG A 106 6.70 -16.96 -31.41
N GLU A 107 6.45 -17.78 -30.38
CA GLU A 107 5.73 -19.06 -30.51
C GLU A 107 4.37 -18.89 -31.18
N VAL A 108 3.60 -17.89 -30.74
CA VAL A 108 2.23 -17.65 -31.23
C VAL A 108 2.13 -16.57 -32.29
N LYS A 109 3.27 -16.04 -32.76
CA LYS A 109 3.36 -14.93 -33.72
C LYS A 109 2.43 -13.77 -33.33
N ALA A 110 2.55 -13.33 -32.08
CA ALA A 110 1.72 -12.27 -31.54
C ALA A 110 2.03 -10.93 -32.22
N THR A 111 0.98 -10.20 -32.60
CA THR A 111 1.06 -8.83 -33.13
C THR A 111 0.82 -7.78 -32.04
N SER A 112 0.14 -8.17 -30.96
CA SER A 112 -0.19 -7.27 -29.85
C SER A 112 -0.04 -7.96 -28.50
N ILE A 113 0.40 -7.19 -27.50
CA ILE A 113 0.37 -7.59 -26.09
C ILE A 113 -0.43 -6.55 -25.32
N TYR A 114 -1.49 -6.97 -24.64
CA TYR A 114 -2.29 -6.11 -23.78
C TYR A 114 -1.88 -6.34 -22.33
N ALA A 115 -1.56 -5.26 -21.62
CA ALA A 115 -1.22 -5.29 -20.20
C ALA A 115 -1.87 -4.12 -19.47
N GLU A 116 -2.34 -4.34 -18.25
CA GLU A 116 -2.89 -3.28 -17.42
C GLU A 116 -1.80 -2.25 -17.08
N GLU A 117 -2.17 -0.97 -17.13
CA GLU A 117 -1.34 0.15 -16.69
C GLU A 117 -1.14 0.12 -15.16
N GLU A 118 0.09 0.31 -14.72
CA GLU A 118 0.49 0.14 -13.32
C GLU A 118 1.04 1.43 -12.74
N VAL A 119 0.73 1.70 -11.47
CA VAL A 119 1.29 2.83 -10.72
C VAL A 119 2.44 2.41 -9.82
N GLU A 120 2.54 1.15 -9.44
CA GLU A 120 3.58 0.68 -8.52
C GLU A 120 4.95 0.61 -9.20
N TYR A 121 5.98 1.10 -8.51
CA TYR A 121 7.31 1.26 -9.08
C TYR A 121 7.89 -0.05 -9.66
N GLU A 122 7.85 -1.14 -8.89
CA GLU A 122 8.39 -2.44 -9.33
C GLU A 122 7.60 -3.05 -10.50
N LEU A 123 6.27 -2.86 -10.53
CA LEU A 123 5.44 -3.33 -11.64
C LEU A 123 5.68 -2.52 -12.90
N ARG A 124 5.83 -1.20 -12.79
CA ARG A 124 6.22 -0.33 -13.92
C ARG A 124 7.57 -0.72 -14.49
N ARG A 125 8.57 -0.97 -13.63
CA ARG A 125 9.88 -1.49 -14.05
C ARG A 125 9.78 -2.83 -14.76
N MET A 126 8.91 -3.73 -14.29
CA MET A 126 8.65 -4.99 -14.98
C MET A 126 8.03 -4.75 -16.36
N LEU A 127 7.05 -3.85 -16.48
CA LEU A 127 6.46 -3.49 -17.78
C LEU A 127 7.51 -2.89 -18.73
N ASP A 128 8.39 -2.03 -18.24
CA ASP A 128 9.45 -1.41 -19.05
C ASP A 128 10.50 -2.46 -19.49
N ALA A 129 10.89 -3.39 -18.61
CA ALA A 129 11.77 -4.50 -18.97
C ALA A 129 11.17 -5.39 -20.08
N VAL A 130 9.86 -5.64 -20.03
CA VAL A 130 9.16 -6.37 -21.10
C VAL A 130 9.19 -5.58 -22.42
N LYS A 131 8.92 -4.26 -22.39
CA LYS A 131 9.00 -3.41 -23.60
C LYS A 131 10.41 -3.42 -24.20
N GLU A 132 11.44 -3.27 -23.37
CA GLU A 132 12.84 -3.29 -23.79
C GLU A 132 13.23 -4.64 -24.39
N ALA A 133 12.84 -5.75 -23.76
CA ALA A 133 13.11 -7.09 -24.27
C ALA A 133 12.44 -7.37 -25.64
N LEU A 134 11.24 -6.83 -25.86
CA LEU A 134 10.56 -6.90 -27.16
C LEU A 134 11.26 -6.01 -28.20
N ALA A 135 11.66 -4.79 -27.83
CA ALA A 135 12.33 -3.85 -28.74
C ALA A 135 13.70 -4.36 -29.21
N LEU A 136 14.52 -4.91 -28.31
CA LEU A 136 15.82 -5.50 -28.63
C LEU A 136 15.68 -6.69 -29.60
N ALA A 137 14.60 -7.45 -29.45
CA ALA A 137 14.32 -8.58 -30.31
C ALA A 137 13.95 -8.13 -31.73
N THR A 138 13.25 -7.01 -31.90
CA THR A 138 12.94 -6.38 -33.20
C THR A 138 14.18 -5.89 -33.93
N VAL A 139 15.19 -5.39 -33.21
CA VAL A 139 16.43 -4.95 -33.86
C VAL A 139 17.24 -6.14 -34.38
N SER A 140 17.11 -7.30 -33.73
CA SER A 140 17.89 -8.51 -34.04
C SER A 140 17.26 -9.41 -35.12
N SER A 141 15.98 -9.22 -35.43
CA SER A 141 15.24 -9.99 -36.43
C SER A 141 14.55 -9.05 -37.41
N ALA A 142 14.55 -9.35 -38.72
CA ALA A 142 13.82 -8.56 -39.71
C ALA A 142 12.28 -8.63 -39.56
N GLU A 143 11.77 -9.32 -38.54
CA GLU A 143 10.35 -9.42 -38.19
C GLU A 143 9.93 -8.36 -37.16
N ALA A 144 8.79 -7.69 -37.41
CA ALA A 144 8.20 -6.75 -36.46
C ALA A 144 7.64 -7.49 -35.23
N TYR A 145 8.09 -7.13 -34.02
CA TYR A 145 7.60 -7.71 -32.76
C TYR A 145 6.28 -7.06 -32.32
N PRO A 146 5.51 -7.73 -31.45
CA PRO A 146 4.22 -7.23 -31.02
C PRO A 146 4.30 -5.86 -30.38
N ARG A 147 3.31 -5.02 -30.70
CA ARG A 147 3.10 -3.75 -30.01
C ARG A 147 2.51 -4.03 -28.62
N MET A 148 3.16 -3.48 -27.59
CA MET A 148 2.60 -3.50 -26.25
C MET A 148 1.60 -2.35 -26.06
N THR A 149 0.35 -2.68 -25.75
CA THR A 149 -0.75 -1.74 -25.53
C THR A 149 -1.13 -1.76 -24.05
N MET A 150 -0.97 -0.62 -23.39
CA MET A 150 -1.42 -0.43 -22.01
C MET A 150 -2.92 -0.12 -21.99
N TRP A 151 -3.62 -0.68 -21.01
CA TRP A 151 -5.05 -0.46 -20.86
C TRP A 151 -5.42 -0.14 -19.41
N ARG A 152 -6.62 0.43 -19.24
CA ARG A 152 -7.19 0.80 -17.94
C ARG A 152 -8.66 0.41 -17.88
N THR A 153 -9.16 0.17 -16.67
CA THR A 153 -10.61 0.14 -16.39
C THR A 153 -11.06 1.54 -15.96
N PRO A 154 -11.55 2.41 -16.86
CA PRO A 154 -11.95 3.76 -16.48
C PRO A 154 -13.15 3.69 -15.53
N PHE A 155 -12.98 4.20 -14.31
CA PHE A 155 -14.08 4.36 -13.37
C PHE A 155 -14.87 5.63 -13.68
N TYR A 156 -14.19 6.75 -13.89
CA TYR A 156 -14.78 8.02 -14.31
C TYR A 156 -14.58 8.27 -15.80
N GLY A 157 -15.51 9.00 -16.43
CA GLY A 157 -15.43 9.41 -17.83
C GLY A 157 -14.36 10.48 -18.13
N MET A 158 -13.18 10.41 -17.51
CA MET A 158 -12.07 11.34 -17.69
C MET A 158 -11.30 11.00 -18.98
N LYS A 159 -11.10 12.00 -19.85
CA LYS A 159 -10.37 11.81 -21.12
C LYS A 159 -8.86 12.08 -20.98
N ASN A 160 -8.48 13.13 -20.25
CA ASN A 160 -7.09 13.51 -20.04
C ASN A 160 -6.80 13.65 -18.53
N LEU A 161 -5.71 13.04 -18.07
CA LEU A 161 -5.22 13.11 -16.69
C LEU A 161 -4.60 14.47 -16.36
N GLU A 162 -4.12 15.21 -17.36
CA GLU A 162 -3.53 16.53 -17.14
C GLU A 162 -4.56 17.56 -16.66
N ASP A 163 -5.83 17.38 -17.05
CA ASP A 163 -6.97 18.21 -16.65
C ASP A 163 -7.49 17.88 -15.24
N MET A 164 -6.99 16.82 -14.61
CA MET A 164 -7.41 16.40 -13.28
C MET A 164 -6.96 17.43 -12.22
N PRO A 165 -7.88 17.97 -11.39
CA PRO A 165 -7.52 18.84 -10.28
C PRO A 165 -6.58 18.14 -9.29
N GLU A 166 -5.70 18.91 -8.65
CA GLU A 166 -4.78 18.37 -7.62
C GLU A 166 -5.50 18.06 -6.31
N SER A 167 -6.60 18.78 -6.00
CA SER A 167 -7.41 18.55 -4.81
C SER A 167 -8.62 17.67 -5.11
N TYR A 168 -9.00 16.85 -4.12
CA TYR A 168 -10.18 15.99 -4.23
C TYR A 168 -11.48 16.80 -4.34
N ASP A 169 -11.57 17.96 -3.70
CA ASP A 169 -12.73 18.84 -3.83
C ASP A 169 -12.87 19.40 -5.25
N GLY A 170 -11.77 19.84 -5.86
CA GLY A 170 -11.78 20.23 -7.27
C GLY A 170 -12.21 19.08 -8.18
N PHE A 171 -11.72 17.87 -7.89
CA PHE A 171 -12.12 16.67 -8.63
C PHE A 171 -13.63 16.38 -8.52
N LYS A 172 -14.20 16.47 -7.30
CA LYS A 172 -15.66 16.32 -7.09
C LYS A 172 -16.47 17.39 -7.82
N GLN A 173 -15.95 18.62 -7.96
CA GLN A 173 -16.63 19.70 -8.68
C GLN A 173 -16.80 19.40 -10.18
N LEU A 174 -15.96 18.54 -10.76
CA LEU A 174 -16.11 18.10 -12.15
C LEU A 174 -17.39 17.26 -12.38
N LYS A 175 -17.97 16.67 -11.31
CA LYS A 175 -19.19 15.84 -11.38
C LYS A 175 -19.14 14.78 -12.48
N LEU A 176 -17.97 14.15 -12.65
CA LEU A 176 -17.77 13.15 -13.69
C LEU A 176 -18.68 11.95 -13.45
N PRO A 177 -19.44 11.48 -14.46
CA PRO A 177 -20.24 10.28 -14.31
C PRO A 177 -19.34 9.06 -14.19
N VAL A 178 -19.74 8.12 -13.33
CA VAL A 178 -19.14 6.78 -13.28
C VAL A 178 -19.57 6.02 -14.52
N VAL A 179 -18.60 5.40 -15.20
CA VAL A 179 -18.84 4.62 -16.41
C VAL A 179 -19.57 3.33 -16.07
N SER A 180 -20.47 2.86 -16.93
CA SER A 180 -21.14 1.57 -16.74
C SER A 180 -20.18 0.40 -16.97
N PRO A 181 -20.32 -0.72 -16.22
CA PRO A 181 -19.55 -1.93 -16.48
C PRO A 181 -19.75 -2.45 -17.91
N VAL A 182 -18.68 -2.96 -18.52
CA VAL A 182 -18.74 -3.56 -19.86
C VAL A 182 -19.17 -5.02 -19.79
N LEU A 183 -19.95 -5.47 -20.78
CA LEU A 183 -20.42 -6.84 -20.84
C LEU A 183 -19.29 -7.79 -21.28
N PRO A 184 -19.24 -9.03 -20.75
CA PRO A 184 -18.31 -10.06 -21.22
C PRO A 184 -18.51 -10.34 -22.72
N THR A 185 -17.40 -10.54 -23.43
CA THR A 185 -17.40 -10.90 -24.86
C THR A 185 -17.15 -12.41 -25.03
N LYS A 186 -17.74 -13.01 -26.07
CA LYS A 186 -17.40 -14.40 -26.45
C LYS A 186 -16.02 -14.43 -27.08
N LEU A 187 -15.18 -15.36 -26.64
CA LEU A 187 -13.83 -15.51 -27.17
C LEU A 187 -13.82 -16.53 -28.31
N SER A 188 -12.99 -16.27 -29.31
CA SER A 188 -12.72 -17.24 -30.39
C SER A 188 -11.89 -18.40 -29.83
N SER A 189 -12.21 -19.63 -30.21
CA SER A 189 -11.48 -20.80 -29.72
C SER A 189 -10.09 -20.90 -30.34
N LEU A 190 -9.06 -21.07 -29.52
CA LEU A 190 -7.72 -21.37 -30.02
C LEU A 190 -7.68 -22.80 -30.57
N ALA A 191 -7.41 -22.93 -31.86
CA ALA A 191 -7.20 -24.21 -32.55
C ALA A 191 -5.72 -24.67 -32.52
N MET A 192 -4.85 -23.99 -31.77
CA MET A 192 -3.43 -24.34 -31.68
C MET A 192 -3.18 -25.34 -30.54
N ASP A 193 -2.34 -26.34 -30.81
CA ASP A 193 -1.85 -27.31 -29.83
C ASP A 193 -0.80 -26.65 -28.91
N LEU A 194 -1.27 -25.82 -27.97
CA LEU A 194 -0.43 -25.10 -27.02
C LEU A 194 -0.37 -25.82 -25.67
N THR A 195 0.79 -25.74 -25.02
CA THR A 195 0.95 -26.21 -23.64
C THR A 195 0.41 -25.16 -22.67
N TRP A 196 -0.80 -25.36 -22.17
CA TRP A 196 -1.48 -24.38 -21.30
C TRP A 196 -0.86 -24.27 -19.88
N GLY A 197 -0.08 -25.25 -19.44
CA GLY A 197 0.51 -25.33 -18.09
C GLY A 197 -0.52 -25.67 -17.02
N ASP A 198 -0.09 -26.26 -15.90
CA ASP A 198 -0.97 -26.56 -14.77
C ASP A 198 -0.96 -25.45 -13.73
N LEU A 199 -2.04 -25.34 -12.95
CA LEU A 199 -2.05 -24.46 -11.79
C LEU A 199 -1.22 -25.13 -10.69
N PRO A 200 -0.26 -24.42 -10.07
CA PRO A 200 0.56 -24.99 -9.01
C PRO A 200 -0.25 -25.18 -7.73
N THR A 201 0.25 -26.07 -6.89
CA THR A 201 -0.14 -26.14 -5.48
C THR A 201 0.45 -24.97 -4.68
N LEU A 202 -0.15 -24.66 -3.53
CA LEU A 202 0.37 -23.63 -2.62
C LEU A 202 1.82 -23.92 -2.20
N ASP A 203 2.17 -25.18 -1.95
CA ASP A 203 3.52 -25.57 -1.55
C ASP A 203 4.55 -25.38 -2.67
N GLU A 204 4.16 -25.63 -3.93
CA GLU A 204 5.01 -25.35 -5.08
C GLU A 204 5.27 -23.85 -5.25
N LEU A 205 4.25 -23.01 -5.05
CA LEU A 205 4.41 -21.56 -5.06
C LEU A 205 5.34 -21.07 -3.95
N LYS A 206 5.15 -21.56 -2.71
CA LYS A 206 6.02 -21.21 -1.59
C LYS A 206 7.47 -21.61 -1.86
N LYS A 207 7.70 -22.82 -2.39
CA LYS A 207 9.04 -23.28 -2.80
C LYS A 207 9.63 -22.40 -3.89
N PHE A 208 8.84 -21.98 -4.87
CA PHE A 208 9.27 -21.07 -5.93
C PHE A 208 9.72 -19.71 -5.36
N VAL A 209 8.92 -19.12 -4.46
CA VAL A 209 9.25 -17.85 -3.78
C VAL A 209 10.54 -17.97 -2.97
N ILE A 210 10.70 -19.05 -2.19
CA ILE A 210 11.89 -19.28 -1.35
C ILE A 210 13.15 -19.54 -2.19
N LYS A 211 13.04 -20.34 -3.26
CA LYS A 211 14.17 -20.68 -4.14
C LYS A 211 14.78 -19.46 -4.82
N VAL A 212 13.96 -18.45 -5.11
CA VAL A 212 14.46 -17.17 -5.66
C VAL A 212 14.90 -16.22 -4.53
N GLY A 213 14.20 -16.25 -3.39
CA GLY A 213 14.51 -15.45 -2.21
C GLY A 213 15.83 -15.80 -1.51
N THR A 214 16.36 -17.02 -1.69
CA THR A 214 17.68 -17.43 -1.19
C THR A 214 18.85 -16.67 -1.84
N SER A 215 18.63 -16.02 -2.99
CA SER A 215 19.60 -15.07 -3.56
C SER A 215 19.47 -13.65 -2.96
N ARG A 216 18.43 -13.37 -2.16
CA ARG A 216 18.07 -12.02 -1.73
C ARG A 216 18.04 -11.76 -0.22
N ASN A 217 18.24 -12.70 0.72
CA ASN A 217 18.10 -12.30 2.14
C ASN A 217 18.94 -13.00 3.23
N LYS A 218 19.79 -12.18 3.86
CA LYS A 218 20.21 -12.29 5.27
C LYS A 218 19.19 -11.61 6.21
N LEU A 219 18.41 -10.62 5.73
CA LEU A 219 17.44 -9.87 6.55
C LEU A 219 16.16 -10.66 6.87
N THR A 220 15.51 -11.30 5.89
CA THR A 220 14.25 -12.03 6.15
C THR A 220 14.41 -13.24 7.06
N SER A 221 15.59 -13.85 7.12
CA SER A 221 15.87 -14.95 8.07
C SER A 221 16.04 -14.46 9.51
N ILE A 222 16.49 -13.22 9.73
CA ILE A 222 16.58 -12.61 11.07
C ILE A 222 15.18 -12.19 11.57
N MET A 223 14.25 -11.95 10.64
CA MET A 223 12.91 -11.43 10.94
C MET A 223 11.92 -12.47 11.46
N SER A 224 11.91 -13.69 10.92
CA SER A 224 10.95 -14.73 11.33
C SER A 224 11.10 -15.12 12.81
N THR A 225 12.32 -14.97 13.35
CA THR A 225 12.62 -15.19 14.76
C THR A 225 12.11 -14.03 15.63
N SER A 226 12.23 -12.78 15.15
CA SER A 226 11.76 -11.58 15.87
C SER A 226 10.24 -11.41 15.87
N GLU A 227 9.52 -11.80 14.81
CA GLU A 227 8.05 -11.67 14.75
C GLU A 227 7.36 -12.58 15.78
N LEU A 228 7.86 -13.80 16.01
CA LEU A 228 7.33 -14.71 17.02
C LEU A 228 7.54 -14.20 18.46
N GLU A 229 8.67 -13.57 18.74
CA GLU A 229 8.96 -12.97 20.05
C GLU A 229 8.13 -11.71 20.30
N ILE A 230 7.89 -10.90 19.27
CA ILE A 230 7.09 -9.65 19.39
C ILE A 230 5.60 -9.96 19.48
N ASP A 231 5.08 -10.92 18.71
CA ASP A 231 3.70 -11.37 18.86
C ASP A 231 3.45 -11.90 20.27
N GLN A 232 4.44 -12.54 20.91
CA GLN A 232 4.37 -12.94 22.32
C GLN A 232 4.36 -11.75 23.29
N VAL A 233 5.17 -10.70 23.04
CA VAL A 233 5.14 -9.46 23.85
C VAL A 233 3.79 -8.73 23.71
N VAL A 234 3.23 -8.70 22.51
CA VAL A 234 1.90 -8.12 22.21
C VAL A 234 0.77 -8.96 22.83
N THR A 235 0.87 -10.30 22.82
CA THR A 235 -0.16 -11.19 23.41
C THR A 235 -0.06 -11.39 24.92
N GLN A 236 1.12 -11.32 25.54
CA GLN A 236 1.27 -11.45 27.00
C GLN A 236 0.57 -10.32 27.78
N GLY A 237 0.28 -9.19 27.14
CA GLY A 237 -0.60 -8.14 27.68
C GLY A 237 -2.08 -8.53 27.84
N LYS A 238 -2.50 -9.73 27.42
CA LYS A 238 -3.88 -10.23 27.56
C LYS A 238 -4.12 -11.12 28.80
N ILE A 239 -3.08 -11.48 29.57
CA ILE A 239 -3.22 -12.34 30.77
C ILE A 239 -3.02 -11.50 32.04
N GLY A 240 -3.95 -10.58 32.25
CA GLY A 240 -4.02 -9.74 33.45
C GLY A 240 -5.41 -9.77 34.06
N GLY A 241 -5.99 -10.97 34.24
CA GLY A 241 -7.19 -11.15 35.05
C GLY A 241 -8.26 -12.05 34.43
N VAL A 242 -8.05 -13.37 34.46
CA VAL A 242 -9.06 -14.36 34.87
C VAL A 242 -8.30 -15.57 35.41
N ASN A 243 -8.66 -16.00 36.62
CA ASN A 243 -8.11 -17.18 37.28
C ASN A 243 -8.23 -18.44 36.43
N GLY A 244 -7.20 -19.29 36.52
CA GLY A 244 -7.07 -20.50 35.72
C GLY A 244 -8.21 -21.50 35.91
N ALA A 245 -8.60 -22.12 34.79
CA ALA A 245 -9.19 -23.45 34.76
C ALA A 245 -8.95 -24.12 33.39
N ALA A 246 -8.15 -25.18 33.42
CA ALA A 246 -8.14 -26.35 32.53
C ALA A 246 -7.98 -26.15 31.00
N LEU A 247 -6.72 -26.23 30.55
CA LEU A 247 -6.38 -26.91 29.30
C LEU A 247 -6.60 -28.42 29.51
N MET A 248 -7.76 -28.94 29.10
CA MET A 248 -7.92 -30.37 28.81
C MET A 248 -7.82 -30.55 27.30
N GLU A 249 -6.73 -31.17 26.87
CA GLU A 249 -6.63 -31.85 25.59
C GLU A 249 -7.79 -32.84 25.47
N SER A 250 -8.60 -32.69 24.42
CA SER A 250 -9.50 -33.74 23.98
C SER A 250 -9.05 -34.24 22.62
N ASN A 251 -8.15 -35.23 22.66
CA ASN A 251 -8.02 -36.22 21.60
C ASN A 251 -9.37 -36.96 21.50
N ARG A 252 -10.13 -36.72 20.42
CA ARG A 252 -11.18 -37.64 19.97
C ARG A 252 -11.14 -37.82 18.46
N ASP A 253 -10.72 -39.03 18.10
CA ASP A 253 -11.11 -39.84 16.96
C ASP A 253 -11.21 -39.19 15.58
N MET A 254 -10.13 -39.41 14.82
CA MET A 254 -10.17 -39.57 13.37
C MET A 254 -11.08 -40.76 13.02
N GLY A 255 -12.27 -40.48 12.50
CA GLY A 255 -13.12 -41.48 11.89
C GLY A 255 -14.46 -40.93 11.44
N SER A 256 -14.62 -40.74 10.13
CA SER A 256 -15.92 -40.60 9.44
C SER A 256 -16.62 -39.21 9.34
N SER A 257 -15.90 -38.07 9.25
CA SER A 257 -16.52 -36.75 8.93
C SER A 257 -16.11 -36.11 7.58
N ASN A 258 -15.16 -36.69 6.83
CA ASN A 258 -14.53 -36.06 5.67
C ASN A 258 -15.43 -35.79 4.44
N LEU A 259 -16.68 -36.25 4.41
CA LEU A 259 -17.62 -36.01 3.30
C LEU A 259 -18.57 -34.82 3.53
N THR A 260 -18.84 -34.46 4.78
CA THR A 260 -19.77 -33.37 5.15
C THR A 260 -19.08 -32.01 5.21
N GLU A 261 -17.80 -31.95 5.61
CA GLU A 261 -17.01 -30.71 5.56
C GLU A 261 -16.64 -30.30 4.12
N ARG A 262 -16.36 -31.26 3.24
CA ARG A 262 -16.08 -31.01 1.81
C ARG A 262 -17.25 -30.34 1.10
N LYS A 263 -18.50 -30.73 1.40
CA LYS A 263 -19.71 -30.09 0.82
C LYS A 263 -20.02 -28.70 1.37
N ARG A 264 -19.57 -28.38 2.59
CA ARG A 264 -19.69 -27.02 3.17
C ARG A 264 -18.64 -26.06 2.59
N SER A 265 -17.48 -26.59 2.20
CA SER A 265 -16.36 -25.84 1.62
C SER A 265 -16.62 -25.31 0.21
N GLU A 266 -17.46 -25.96 -0.60
CA GLU A 266 -17.72 -25.55 -2.00
C GLU A 266 -18.63 -24.32 -2.14
N ARG A 267 -19.30 -23.90 -1.06
CA ARG A 267 -20.27 -22.78 -1.06
C ARG A 267 -19.87 -21.58 -0.20
N SER A 268 -18.79 -21.67 0.55
CA SER A 268 -18.34 -20.57 1.41
C SER A 268 -17.62 -19.51 0.59
N ALA A 269 -17.89 -18.24 0.90
CA ALA A 269 -17.13 -17.11 0.40
C ALA A 269 -15.77 -16.96 1.12
N PHE A 270 -15.51 -17.69 2.21
CA PHE A 270 -14.34 -17.55 3.07
C PHE A 270 -13.58 -18.87 3.16
N VAL A 271 -12.79 -19.15 2.14
CA VAL A 271 -12.14 -20.46 1.92
C VAL A 271 -10.72 -20.54 2.51
N THR A 272 -10.16 -19.43 2.97
CA THR A 272 -8.82 -19.39 3.61
C THR A 272 -8.85 -19.95 5.03
N GLN A 273 -7.68 -20.24 5.60
CA GLN A 273 -7.60 -20.72 6.99
C GLN A 273 -8.04 -19.66 8.00
N GLN A 274 -7.68 -18.39 7.77
CA GLN A 274 -8.08 -17.28 8.64
C GLN A 274 -9.54 -16.86 8.40
N LYS A 275 -10.07 -17.11 7.19
CA LYS A 275 -11.44 -16.78 6.77
C LYS A 275 -11.78 -15.29 6.92
N ASN A 276 -10.78 -14.42 6.78
CA ASN A 276 -10.91 -12.97 6.98
C ASN A 276 -11.17 -12.20 5.69
N SER A 277 -10.98 -12.82 4.53
CA SER A 277 -11.23 -12.21 3.23
C SER A 277 -12.13 -13.05 2.35
N VAL A 278 -12.92 -12.39 1.52
CA VAL A 278 -13.74 -13.00 0.48
C VAL A 278 -12.81 -13.60 -0.58
N ALA A 279 -13.04 -14.87 -0.90
CA ALA A 279 -12.24 -15.68 -1.78
C ALA A 279 -13.07 -16.26 -2.95
N GLY A 280 -12.36 -16.82 -3.93
CA GLY A 280 -12.96 -17.49 -5.08
C GLY A 280 -13.10 -16.57 -6.29
N GLY A 281 -14.06 -16.91 -7.15
CA GLY A 281 -14.30 -16.22 -8.42
C GLY A 281 -15.16 -14.96 -8.35
N THR A 282 -15.26 -14.26 -9.47
CA THR A 282 -16.11 -13.06 -9.62
C THR A 282 -17.55 -13.32 -9.18
N GLY A 283 -18.11 -14.49 -9.50
CA GLY A 283 -19.47 -14.87 -9.09
C GLY A 283 -19.65 -14.99 -7.57
N ASN A 284 -18.68 -15.60 -6.89
CA ASN A 284 -18.69 -15.74 -5.42
C ASN A 284 -18.55 -14.38 -4.76
N VAL A 285 -17.64 -13.53 -5.25
CA VAL A 285 -17.43 -12.17 -4.74
C VAL A 285 -18.69 -11.31 -4.93
N LEU A 286 -19.38 -11.41 -6.08
CA LEU A 286 -20.64 -10.69 -6.32
C LEU A 286 -21.79 -11.18 -5.42
N ASN A 287 -21.86 -12.49 -5.15
CA ASN A 287 -22.84 -13.04 -4.20
C ASN A 287 -22.56 -12.53 -2.78
N ALA A 288 -21.29 -12.54 -2.35
CA ALA A 288 -20.88 -11.99 -1.08
C ALA A 288 -21.16 -10.48 -0.98
N LEU A 289 -20.89 -9.71 -2.04
CA LEU A 289 -21.22 -8.29 -2.11
C LEU A 289 -22.72 -8.07 -1.98
N SER A 290 -23.54 -8.88 -2.66
CA SER A 290 -25.00 -8.79 -2.55
C SER A 290 -25.50 -9.05 -1.13
N ALA A 291 -24.87 -10.00 -0.42
CA ALA A 291 -25.15 -10.27 0.99
C ALA A 291 -24.72 -9.12 1.90
N TYR A 292 -23.52 -8.56 1.65
CA TYR A 292 -22.98 -7.41 2.39
C TYR A 292 -23.90 -6.18 2.29
N LEU A 293 -24.32 -5.82 1.07
CA LEU A 293 -25.21 -4.68 0.84
C LEU A 293 -26.56 -4.87 1.55
N ARG A 294 -27.07 -6.09 1.62
CA ARG A 294 -28.36 -6.46 2.24
C ARG A 294 -28.27 -6.87 3.70
N TYR A 295 -27.23 -6.43 4.41
CA TYR A 295 -27.00 -6.79 5.82
C TYR A 295 -28.24 -6.60 6.72
N LEU A 296 -29.02 -5.53 6.50
CA LEU A 296 -30.18 -5.19 7.32
C LEU A 296 -31.48 -5.92 6.93
N GLU A 297 -31.53 -6.65 5.82
CA GLU A 297 -32.78 -7.24 5.31
C GLU A 297 -33.13 -8.60 5.92
N GLY A 298 -32.23 -9.19 6.71
CA GLY A 298 -32.37 -10.56 7.19
C GLY A 298 -32.29 -11.59 6.05
N THR A 299 -31.83 -12.81 6.34
CA THR A 299 -31.72 -13.84 5.29
C THR A 299 -31.80 -15.26 5.84
N ALA A 300 -32.51 -16.11 5.11
CA ALA A 300 -32.55 -17.56 5.33
C ALA A 300 -31.43 -18.29 4.56
N ARG A 301 -30.67 -17.60 3.70
CA ARG A 301 -29.58 -18.20 2.92
C ARG A 301 -28.33 -18.34 3.80
N GLY A 302 -27.92 -19.58 4.07
CA GLY A 302 -26.76 -19.87 4.92
C GLY A 302 -25.46 -19.18 4.48
N GLU A 303 -25.22 -19.06 3.17
CA GLU A 303 -24.05 -18.36 2.61
C GLU A 303 -24.04 -16.86 2.97
N TRP A 304 -25.21 -16.22 3.00
CA TRP A 304 -25.33 -14.81 3.36
C TRP A 304 -25.20 -14.60 4.87
N GLN A 305 -25.69 -15.56 5.67
CA GLN A 305 -25.50 -15.54 7.12
C GLN A 305 -24.01 -15.59 7.50
N GLU A 306 -23.20 -16.36 6.77
CA GLU A 306 -21.75 -16.38 6.95
C GLU A 306 -21.14 -14.99 6.68
N VAL A 307 -21.51 -14.34 5.56
CA VAL A 307 -21.04 -12.97 5.25
C VAL A 307 -21.46 -11.98 6.32
N HIS A 308 -22.68 -12.07 6.83
CA HIS A 308 -23.19 -11.18 7.89
C HIS A 308 -22.44 -11.37 9.22
N GLU A 309 -22.08 -12.61 9.56
CA GLU A 309 -21.27 -12.90 10.74
C GLU A 309 -19.85 -12.35 10.58
N ARG A 310 -19.24 -12.57 9.41
CA ARG A 310 -17.89 -12.05 9.11
C ARG A 310 -17.85 -10.53 9.09
N LEU A 311 -18.90 -9.87 8.59
CA LEU A 311 -19.06 -8.43 8.65
C LEU A 311 -18.97 -7.94 10.10
N ARG A 312 -19.78 -8.53 11.02
CA ARG A 312 -19.76 -8.15 12.44
C ARG A 312 -18.38 -8.31 13.08
N GLN A 313 -17.67 -9.38 12.75
CA GLN A 313 -16.33 -9.65 13.28
C GLN A 313 -15.27 -8.70 12.71
N ALA A 314 -15.40 -8.31 11.44
CA ALA A 314 -14.46 -7.43 10.76
C ALA A 314 -14.74 -5.93 10.95
N GLU A 315 -15.90 -5.55 11.52
CA GLU A 315 -16.30 -4.16 11.72
C GLU A 315 -15.58 -3.54 12.94
N SER A 316 -14.33 -3.14 12.74
CA SER A 316 -13.55 -2.44 13.77
C SER A 316 -14.01 -0.99 14.01
N ARG A 317 -14.61 -0.38 12.99
CA ARG A 317 -15.30 0.92 13.01
C ARG A 317 -16.33 0.95 11.89
N GLU A 318 -17.24 1.92 11.94
CA GLU A 318 -18.33 2.04 10.96
C GLU A 318 -17.79 2.05 9.50
N GLY A 319 -18.24 1.08 8.72
CA GLY A 319 -17.88 0.86 7.32
C GLY A 319 -16.52 0.20 7.06
N ALA A 320 -15.73 -0.11 8.09
CA ALA A 320 -14.39 -0.67 7.89
C ALA A 320 -14.40 -2.14 7.42
N SER A 321 -15.47 -2.90 7.73
CA SER A 321 -15.60 -4.29 7.28
C SER A 321 -15.53 -4.46 5.77
N PHE A 322 -15.95 -3.47 4.98
CA PHE A 322 -15.91 -3.60 3.53
C PHE A 322 -14.47 -3.79 3.03
N GLY A 323 -13.56 -2.91 3.47
CA GLY A 323 -12.15 -2.98 3.11
C GLY A 323 -11.50 -4.27 3.62
N ALA A 324 -11.82 -4.68 4.85
CA ALA A 324 -11.29 -5.91 5.44
C ALA A 324 -11.71 -7.18 4.68
N LEU A 325 -13.00 -7.29 4.32
CA LEU A 325 -13.54 -8.47 3.66
C LEU A 325 -13.26 -8.51 2.16
N PHE A 326 -13.40 -7.38 1.46
CA PHE A 326 -13.33 -7.32 -0.01
C PHE A 326 -12.01 -6.76 -0.55
N GLY A 327 -11.13 -6.22 0.30
CA GLY A 327 -9.87 -5.58 -0.10
C GLY A 327 -8.98 -6.50 -0.94
N SER A 328 -8.81 -7.76 -0.53
CA SER A 328 -8.01 -8.75 -1.26
C SER A 328 -8.61 -9.08 -2.64
N ALA A 329 -9.94 -9.15 -2.74
CA ALA A 329 -10.62 -9.41 -4.01
C ALA A 329 -10.52 -8.22 -4.98
N LEU A 330 -10.55 -6.98 -4.46
CA LEU A 330 -10.30 -5.77 -5.22
C LEU A 330 -8.82 -5.67 -5.66
N LEU A 331 -7.88 -6.05 -4.78
CA LEU A 331 -6.45 -6.05 -5.07
C LEU A 331 -6.07 -7.03 -6.17
N LEU A 332 -6.61 -8.26 -6.12
CA LEU A 332 -6.44 -9.25 -7.17
C LEU A 332 -7.28 -8.92 -8.42
N GLY A 333 -8.16 -7.93 -8.34
CA GLY A 333 -9.05 -7.49 -9.42
C GLY A 333 -10.08 -8.55 -9.84
N ILE A 334 -10.45 -9.45 -8.93
CA ILE A 334 -11.51 -10.47 -9.11
C ILE A 334 -12.86 -9.80 -9.35
N ILE A 335 -13.04 -8.59 -8.79
CA ILE A 335 -14.14 -7.68 -9.06
C ILE A 335 -13.58 -6.28 -9.33
N SER A 336 -14.14 -5.56 -10.31
CA SER A 336 -13.73 -4.19 -10.57
C SER A 336 -14.33 -3.21 -9.56
N ARG A 337 -13.61 -2.12 -9.27
CA ARG A 337 -14.11 -0.97 -8.51
C ARG A 337 -15.44 -0.46 -9.10
N ARG A 338 -15.51 -0.36 -10.43
CA ARG A 338 -16.67 0.09 -11.20
C ARG A 338 -17.88 -0.83 -11.01
N ARG A 339 -17.66 -2.15 -10.97
CA ARG A 339 -18.70 -3.17 -10.75
C ARG A 339 -19.26 -3.08 -9.33
N VAL A 340 -18.40 -2.93 -8.32
CA VAL A 340 -18.83 -2.72 -6.93
C VAL A 340 -19.73 -1.48 -6.83
N TYR A 341 -19.28 -0.34 -7.37
CA TYR A 341 -20.06 0.89 -7.38
C TYR A 341 -21.43 0.68 -8.03
N HIS A 342 -21.46 0.05 -9.21
CA HIS A 342 -22.70 -0.18 -9.95
C HIS A 342 -23.71 -1.04 -9.15
N GLU A 343 -23.26 -2.14 -8.54
CA GLU A 343 -24.14 -3.00 -7.74
C GLU A 343 -24.63 -2.32 -6.46
N ALA A 344 -23.78 -1.52 -5.80
CA ALA A 344 -24.17 -0.75 -4.63
C ALA A 344 -25.24 0.31 -4.97
N ILE A 345 -25.04 1.07 -6.04
CA ILE A 345 -26.01 2.08 -6.51
C ILE A 345 -27.31 1.44 -7.01
N LYS A 346 -27.22 0.29 -7.70
CA LYS A 346 -28.40 -0.46 -8.13
C LYS A 346 -29.26 -0.87 -6.92
N TYR A 347 -28.63 -1.46 -5.91
CA TYR A 347 -29.32 -1.86 -4.69
C TYR A 347 -29.94 -0.66 -3.95
N GLU A 348 -29.22 0.45 -3.83
CA GLU A 348 -29.72 1.68 -3.19
C GLU A 348 -30.98 2.22 -3.90
N LYS A 349 -31.00 2.20 -5.23
CA LYS A 349 -32.18 2.58 -6.02
C LYS A 349 -33.33 1.63 -5.80
N GLU A 350 -33.09 0.30 -5.83
CA GLU A 350 -34.13 -0.71 -5.59
C GLU A 350 -34.79 -0.51 -4.22
N ARG A 351 -33.99 -0.21 -3.18
CA ARG A 351 -34.46 0.03 -1.82
C ARG A 351 -35.30 1.31 -1.68
N ASN A 352 -34.96 2.35 -2.43
CA ASN A 352 -35.58 3.68 -2.32
C ASN A 352 -36.59 3.97 -3.45
N GLY A 353 -37.25 2.94 -4.01
CA GLY A 353 -38.30 3.14 -5.02
C GLY A 353 -37.80 3.73 -6.34
N GLY A 354 -36.53 3.50 -6.68
CA GLY A 354 -35.88 3.97 -7.91
C GLY A 354 -35.08 5.27 -7.77
N PHE A 355 -35.13 5.93 -6.61
CA PHE A 355 -34.50 7.24 -6.38
C PHE A 355 -33.21 7.15 -5.57
N LEU A 356 -32.25 8.04 -5.84
CA LEU A 356 -31.06 8.24 -5.00
C LEU A 356 -31.27 9.46 -4.13
N SER A 357 -31.20 9.29 -2.81
CA SER A 357 -31.38 10.39 -1.86
C SER A 357 -30.31 11.48 -2.06
N PRO A 358 -30.68 12.78 -2.05
CA PRO A 358 -29.72 13.87 -2.07
C PRO A 358 -28.96 14.02 -0.75
N PHE A 359 -29.40 13.34 0.32
CA PHE A 359 -28.80 13.41 1.67
C PHE A 359 -27.78 12.29 1.94
N GLY A 360 -27.37 11.53 0.92
CA GLY A 360 -26.44 10.42 1.04
C GLY A 360 -27.12 9.06 0.95
N TYR A 361 -26.36 8.00 1.22
CA TYR A 361 -26.83 6.61 1.14
C TYR A 361 -27.65 6.22 2.39
N SER A 362 -28.73 5.49 2.18
CA SER A 362 -29.63 5.03 3.25
C SER A 362 -29.06 3.86 4.06
N ALA A 363 -28.14 3.09 3.47
CA ALA A 363 -27.48 1.95 4.12
C ALA A 363 -25.97 2.22 4.32
N ILE A 364 -25.48 1.97 5.54
CA ILE A 364 -24.06 2.10 5.89
C ILE A 364 -23.19 1.20 5.01
N THR A 365 -23.64 -0.01 4.69
CA THR A 365 -22.93 -0.95 3.82
C THR A 365 -22.82 -0.44 2.37
N VAL A 366 -23.82 0.28 1.87
CA VAL A 366 -23.75 0.96 0.55
C VAL A 366 -22.73 2.08 0.60
N ALA A 367 -22.79 2.95 1.63
CA ALA A 367 -21.82 4.03 1.81
C ALA A 367 -20.39 3.49 1.90
N ALA A 368 -20.15 2.47 2.73
CA ALA A 368 -18.85 1.84 2.90
C ALA A 368 -18.28 1.29 1.58
N ALA A 369 -19.09 0.56 0.81
CA ALA A 369 -18.67 0.02 -0.48
C ALA A 369 -18.33 1.11 -1.50
N VAL A 370 -19.20 2.12 -1.63
CA VAL A 370 -19.02 3.23 -2.58
C VAL A 370 -17.84 4.11 -2.20
N ASP A 371 -17.75 4.55 -0.95
CA ASP A 371 -16.69 5.42 -0.47
C ASP A 371 -15.32 4.75 -0.59
N THR A 372 -15.24 3.44 -0.32
CA THR A 372 -14.00 2.68 -0.47
C THR A 372 -13.53 2.68 -1.93
N VAL A 373 -14.38 2.29 -2.89
CA VAL A 373 -13.95 2.17 -4.29
C VAL A 373 -13.70 3.53 -4.96
N CYS A 374 -14.46 4.57 -4.58
CA CYS A 374 -14.22 5.94 -5.03
C CYS A 374 -12.90 6.49 -4.46
N SER A 375 -12.60 6.20 -3.18
CA SER A 375 -11.32 6.58 -2.55
C SER A 375 -10.14 5.87 -3.23
N MET A 376 -10.23 4.56 -3.44
CA MET A 376 -9.21 3.79 -4.16
C MET A 376 -8.97 4.31 -5.57
N GLU A 377 -10.04 4.70 -6.29
CA GLU A 377 -9.92 5.30 -7.62
C GLU A 377 -9.22 6.66 -7.57
N TRP A 378 -9.60 7.53 -6.63
CA TRP A 378 -8.96 8.83 -6.43
C TRP A 378 -7.45 8.70 -6.23
N TYR A 379 -7.02 7.85 -5.29
CA TYR A 379 -5.60 7.69 -4.99
C TYR A 379 -4.83 7.02 -6.13
N TRP A 380 -5.45 6.10 -6.87
CA TRP A 380 -4.84 5.52 -8.07
C TRP A 380 -4.63 6.58 -9.16
N LEU A 381 -5.62 7.43 -9.42
CA LEU A 381 -5.51 8.54 -10.37
C LEU A 381 -4.49 9.59 -9.91
N LEU A 382 -4.45 9.91 -8.62
CA LEU A 382 -3.48 10.82 -8.02
C LEU A 382 -2.04 10.29 -8.15
N ALA A 383 -1.84 8.99 -7.92
CA ALA A 383 -0.55 8.33 -8.12
C ALA A 383 -0.11 8.39 -9.59
N LEU A 384 -1.02 8.06 -10.52
CA LEU A 384 -0.73 8.12 -11.96
C LEU A 384 -0.40 9.55 -12.42
N ARG A 385 -1.19 10.55 -11.99
CA ARG A 385 -0.93 11.96 -12.27
C ARG A 385 0.44 12.41 -11.74
N SER A 386 0.78 12.02 -10.52
CA SER A 386 2.07 12.36 -9.88
C SER A 386 3.28 11.79 -10.62
N GLN A 387 3.09 10.75 -11.43
CA GLN A 387 4.13 10.11 -12.23
C GLN A 387 4.27 10.68 -13.63
N ILE A 388 3.19 11.22 -14.19
CA ILE A 388 3.16 11.84 -15.52
C ILE A 388 3.66 13.28 -15.45
N ILE A 389 3.19 14.01 -14.45
CA ILE A 389 3.47 15.43 -14.30
C ILE A 389 4.73 15.56 -13.42
N GLU A 390 5.90 15.49 -14.06
CA GLU A 390 7.20 15.79 -13.44
C GLU A 390 7.29 17.30 -13.12
N ARG A 391 6.53 17.76 -12.12
CA ARG A 391 6.61 19.13 -11.58
C ARG A 391 7.40 19.23 -10.28
N GLY A 392 7.78 18.09 -9.69
CA GLY A 392 8.52 18.04 -8.43
C GLY A 392 10.03 17.94 -8.62
N THR A 393 10.78 18.39 -7.62
CA THR A 393 12.24 18.25 -7.53
C THR A 393 12.70 16.78 -7.45
N TYR A 394 11.77 15.87 -7.12
CA TYR A 394 12.06 14.49 -6.78
C TYR A 394 11.27 13.51 -7.65
N SER A 395 11.88 12.38 -8.00
CA SER A 395 11.19 11.28 -8.66
C SER A 395 10.25 10.60 -7.67
N VAL A 396 8.94 10.69 -7.93
CA VAL A 396 7.91 10.05 -7.11
C VAL A 396 7.80 8.57 -7.46
N ARG A 397 7.89 7.73 -6.43
CA ARG A 397 7.69 6.28 -6.53
C ARG A 397 6.52 5.86 -5.65
N ILE A 398 5.90 4.76 -6.04
CA ILE A 398 4.73 4.21 -5.36
C ILE A 398 5.04 2.78 -4.96
N TRP A 399 4.81 2.47 -3.68
CA TRP A 399 4.89 1.13 -3.11
C TRP A 399 3.51 0.76 -2.56
N ARG A 400 3.11 -0.50 -2.71
CA ARG A 400 1.88 -0.99 -2.08
C ARG A 400 2.20 -1.77 -0.82
N TRP A 401 1.65 -1.30 0.30
CA TRP A 401 1.76 -1.93 1.61
C TRP A 401 0.37 -2.33 2.11
N ASN A 402 0.18 -3.62 2.40
CA ASN A 402 -1.10 -4.19 2.85
C ASN A 402 -2.30 -3.75 2.00
N GLY A 403 -2.13 -3.71 0.68
CA GLY A 403 -3.18 -3.30 -0.26
C GLY A 403 -3.25 -1.80 -0.57
N TYR A 404 -2.58 -0.94 0.21
CA TYR A 404 -2.68 0.52 0.09
C TYR A 404 -1.47 1.16 -0.60
N LEU A 405 -1.71 2.18 -1.43
CA LEU A 405 -0.66 2.93 -2.11
C LEU A 405 0.06 3.92 -1.18
N ILE A 406 1.39 3.79 -1.13
CA ILE A 406 2.31 4.60 -0.33
C ILE A 406 3.24 5.37 -1.27
N HIS A 407 3.28 6.69 -1.10
CA HIS A 407 4.17 7.59 -1.81
C HIS A 407 5.54 7.65 -1.13
N TYR A 408 6.61 7.61 -1.93
CA TYR A 408 7.96 7.83 -1.44
C TYR A 408 8.87 8.38 -2.56
N THR A 409 10.06 8.81 -2.17
CA THR A 409 11.13 9.14 -3.12
C THR A 409 12.46 8.53 -2.71
N VAL A 410 13.38 8.46 -3.68
CA VAL A 410 14.75 7.98 -3.50
C VAL A 410 15.70 8.94 -4.19
N SER A 411 16.76 9.34 -3.49
CA SER A 411 17.86 10.15 -4.03
C SER A 411 19.21 9.54 -3.65
N GLY A 412 20.21 9.73 -4.51
CA GLY A 412 21.52 9.10 -4.38
C GLY A 412 21.56 7.65 -4.89
N ASN A 413 22.76 7.20 -5.28
CA ASN A 413 22.97 5.89 -5.91
C ASN A 413 23.91 4.97 -5.14
N GLU A 414 24.75 5.53 -4.25
CA GLU A 414 25.80 4.80 -3.53
C GLU A 414 25.90 5.25 -2.07
N GLY A 415 26.57 4.44 -1.25
CA GLY A 415 26.85 4.75 0.14
C GLY A 415 25.76 4.33 1.14
N PRO A 416 25.86 4.81 2.39
CA PRO A 416 24.95 4.48 3.50
C PRO A 416 23.49 4.73 3.17
N ALA A 417 22.60 3.89 3.69
CA ALA A 417 21.16 4.04 3.53
C ALA A 417 20.57 4.89 4.66
N VAL A 418 19.85 5.96 4.29
CA VAL A 418 19.19 6.90 5.22
C VAL A 418 17.69 6.92 4.92
N LEU A 419 16.86 6.74 5.94
CA LEU A 419 15.40 6.78 5.81
C LEU A 419 14.81 7.95 6.62
N LEU A 420 14.12 8.85 5.93
CA LEU A 420 13.45 10.03 6.50
C LEU A 420 11.95 9.76 6.70
N VAL A 421 11.47 9.98 7.93
CA VAL A 421 10.08 9.74 8.36
C VAL A 421 9.48 11.02 8.93
N HIS A 422 8.41 11.51 8.31
CA HIS A 422 7.81 12.81 8.63
C HIS A 422 6.92 12.80 9.89
N GLY A 423 6.59 14.00 10.39
CA GLY A 423 5.69 14.22 11.51
C GLY A 423 4.19 14.15 11.16
N PHE A 424 3.31 14.29 12.15
CA PHE A 424 1.86 14.24 11.93
C PHE A 424 1.39 15.41 11.04
N GLY A 425 0.57 15.14 10.03
CA GLY A 425 0.02 16.15 9.13
C GLY A 425 1.00 16.61 8.03
N ALA A 426 2.19 16.02 7.98
CA ALA A 426 3.21 16.29 6.95
C ALA A 426 3.25 15.17 5.88
N PHE A 427 4.30 15.19 5.06
CA PHE A 427 4.57 14.26 3.96
C PHE A 427 6.08 14.27 3.66
N PHE A 428 6.57 13.37 2.80
CA PHE A 428 8.02 13.21 2.57
C PHE A 428 8.70 14.50 2.09
N GLU A 429 8.01 15.33 1.32
CA GLU A 429 8.53 16.61 0.83
C GLU A 429 8.73 17.65 1.94
N HIS A 430 8.31 17.37 3.18
CA HIS A 430 8.69 18.17 4.34
C HIS A 430 10.21 18.08 4.63
N PHE A 431 10.90 17.10 4.03
CA PHE A 431 12.36 17.01 3.98
C PHE A 431 12.97 17.57 2.67
N ARG A 432 12.25 18.44 1.94
CA ARG A 432 12.68 19.01 0.64
C ARG A 432 14.05 19.69 0.65
N TYR A 433 14.55 20.16 1.79
CA TYR A 433 15.88 20.75 1.90
C TYR A 433 16.95 19.77 2.43
N ASN A 434 16.55 18.56 2.82
CA ASN A 434 17.43 17.55 3.40
C ASN A 434 17.76 16.44 2.38
N ILE A 435 16.78 16.00 1.58
CA ILE A 435 16.91 14.84 0.68
C ILE A 435 18.12 14.96 -0.25
N SER A 436 18.17 16.01 -1.10
CA SER A 436 19.29 16.18 -2.03
C SER A 436 20.61 16.43 -1.31
N HIS A 437 20.62 17.25 -0.25
CA HIS A 437 21.84 17.58 0.45
C HIS A 437 22.49 16.34 1.12
N ILE A 438 21.69 15.47 1.75
CA ILE A 438 22.19 14.22 2.34
C ILE A 438 22.63 13.25 1.23
N ALA A 439 21.93 13.20 0.10
CA ALA A 439 22.32 12.37 -1.03
C ALA A 439 23.65 12.84 -1.67
N ASP A 440 23.82 14.14 -1.88
CA ASP A 440 25.01 14.76 -2.47
C ASP A 440 26.28 14.55 -1.62
N SER A 441 26.13 14.27 -0.33
CA SER A 441 27.24 13.84 0.54
C SER A 441 27.63 12.35 0.41
N GLY A 442 27.09 11.64 -0.58
CA GLY A 442 27.43 10.24 -0.84
C GLY A 442 26.59 9.24 -0.06
N ASN A 443 25.32 9.54 0.19
CA ASN A 443 24.37 8.61 0.81
C ASN A 443 23.23 8.27 -0.16
N ARG A 444 22.55 7.15 0.09
CA ARG A 444 21.25 6.85 -0.51
C ARG A 444 20.16 7.24 0.48
N VAL A 445 19.24 8.08 0.04
CA VAL A 445 18.20 8.69 0.89
C VAL A 445 16.84 8.27 0.39
N TRP A 446 16.07 7.65 1.28
CA TRP A 446 14.65 7.40 1.10
C TRP A 446 13.86 8.36 1.97
N ALA A 447 12.78 8.92 1.44
CA ALA A 447 11.82 9.67 2.23
C ALA A 447 10.42 9.13 1.91
N VAL A 448 9.67 8.75 2.95
CA VAL A 448 8.38 8.04 2.83
C VAL A 448 7.25 8.90 3.38
N THR A 449 6.12 8.92 2.67
CA THR A 449 4.85 9.47 3.17
C THR A 449 4.03 8.35 3.77
N LEU A 450 3.84 8.38 5.09
CA LEU A 450 3.14 7.33 5.83
C LEU A 450 1.66 7.20 5.39
N LEU A 451 1.09 6.01 5.57
CA LEU A 451 -0.34 5.76 5.36
C LEU A 451 -1.18 6.76 6.16
N GLY A 452 -2.22 7.33 5.58
CA GLY A 452 -3.01 8.37 6.23
C GLY A 452 -2.55 9.81 5.91
N PHE A 453 -1.40 10.02 5.28
CA PHE A 453 -0.80 11.33 5.09
C PHE A 453 -0.47 11.67 3.63
N GLY A 454 -0.26 12.96 3.34
CA GLY A 454 0.16 13.43 2.02
C GLY A 454 -0.69 12.89 0.88
N LYS A 455 -0.03 12.34 -0.14
CA LYS A 455 -0.66 11.66 -1.28
C LYS A 455 -0.80 10.15 -1.10
N SER A 456 -0.30 9.59 0.00
CA SER A 456 -0.55 8.19 0.35
C SER A 456 -2.04 7.98 0.69
N GLU A 457 -2.50 6.75 0.48
CA GLU A 457 -3.89 6.38 0.74
C GLU A 457 -4.28 6.61 2.21
N LYS A 458 -5.55 6.96 2.41
CA LYS A 458 -6.17 7.19 3.74
C LYS A 458 -7.36 6.25 3.91
N PRO A 459 -7.14 4.92 3.99
CA PRO A 459 -8.24 3.95 4.08
C PRO A 459 -9.00 4.06 5.40
N ASN A 460 -10.23 3.53 5.41
CA ASN A 460 -11.06 3.40 6.60
C ASN A 460 -10.57 2.22 7.46
N ILE A 461 -9.52 2.45 8.24
CA ILE A 461 -8.94 1.47 9.18
C ILE A 461 -8.72 2.10 10.55
N VAL A 462 -8.34 1.28 11.53
CA VAL A 462 -7.82 1.76 12.82
C VAL A 462 -6.34 2.10 12.66
N TYR A 463 -5.98 3.36 12.94
CA TYR A 463 -4.60 3.84 12.88
C TYR A 463 -3.97 3.75 14.27
N THR A 464 -2.83 3.05 14.37
CA THR A 464 -2.06 2.90 15.61
C THR A 464 -0.57 3.16 15.35
N GLU A 465 0.17 3.55 16.38
CA GLU A 465 1.62 3.72 16.32
C GLU A 465 2.36 2.45 15.92
N VAL A 466 1.84 1.28 16.35
CA VAL A 466 2.40 -0.03 15.97
C VAL A 466 2.20 -0.30 14.48
N MET A 467 1.02 0.05 13.95
CA MET A 467 0.74 -0.06 12.51
C MET A 467 1.70 0.82 11.69
N TRP A 468 1.92 2.07 12.08
CA TRP A 468 2.89 2.94 11.39
C TRP A 468 4.33 2.45 11.54
N ALA A 469 4.72 1.93 12.70
CA ALA A 469 6.02 1.33 12.90
C ALA A 469 6.22 0.07 12.02
N LYS A 470 5.19 -0.79 11.91
CA LYS A 470 5.17 -1.93 10.98
C LYS A 470 5.30 -1.48 9.52
N LEU A 471 4.66 -0.37 9.13
CA LEU A 471 4.84 0.21 7.79
C LEU A 471 6.30 0.62 7.56
N VAL A 472 6.91 1.35 8.50
CA VAL A 472 8.32 1.77 8.38
C VAL A 472 9.25 0.55 8.33
N ARG A 473 9.03 -0.44 9.19
CA ARG A 473 9.74 -1.73 9.19
C ARG A 473 9.66 -2.39 7.81
N ASP A 474 8.45 -2.58 7.29
CA ASP A 474 8.23 -3.27 6.01
C ASP A 474 8.80 -2.48 4.84
N PHE A 475 8.79 -1.14 4.91
CA PHE A 475 9.44 -0.30 3.92
C PHE A 475 10.95 -0.55 3.90
N ILE A 476 11.61 -0.64 5.06
CA ILE A 476 13.05 -0.97 5.14
C ILE A 476 13.31 -2.32 4.50
N ILE A 477 12.49 -3.33 4.78
CA ILE A 477 12.70 -4.69 4.28
C ILE A 477 12.44 -4.82 2.78
N GLN A 478 11.29 -4.31 2.33
CA GLN A 478 10.78 -4.56 0.99
C GLN A 478 11.31 -3.55 -0.03
N VAL A 479 11.55 -2.31 0.38
CA VAL A 479 11.94 -1.20 -0.52
C VAL A 479 13.42 -0.86 -0.39
N VAL A 480 13.95 -0.75 0.84
CA VAL A 480 15.37 -0.42 1.04
C VAL A 480 16.27 -1.64 0.89
N GLY A 481 15.88 -2.77 1.50
CA GLY A 481 16.57 -4.06 1.39
C GLY A 481 17.80 -4.23 2.29
N GLU A 482 18.09 -3.27 3.17
CA GLU A 482 19.24 -3.28 4.08
C GLU A 482 18.99 -2.41 5.32
N PRO A 483 19.78 -2.54 6.41
CA PRO A 483 19.64 -1.69 7.60
C PRO A 483 19.98 -0.23 7.30
N VAL A 484 19.25 0.70 7.94
CA VAL A 484 19.29 2.14 7.61
C VAL A 484 19.64 3.02 8.81
N HIS A 485 20.16 4.21 8.56
CA HIS A 485 20.09 5.32 9.51
C HIS A 485 18.67 5.89 9.49
N LEU A 486 17.94 5.72 10.59
CA LEU A 486 16.58 6.20 10.73
C LEU A 486 16.58 7.66 11.19
N VAL A 487 15.84 8.51 10.48
CA VAL A 487 15.66 9.92 10.84
C VAL A 487 14.16 10.20 10.93
N GLY A 488 13.69 10.63 12.09
CA GLY A 488 12.28 10.89 12.32
C GLY A 488 12.03 12.28 12.93
N ASN A 489 11.08 13.02 12.38
CA ASN A 489 10.61 14.27 12.98
C ASN A 489 9.31 14.06 13.75
N SER A 490 9.19 14.67 14.95
CA SER A 490 7.95 14.65 15.73
C SER A 490 7.47 13.22 15.95
N ILE A 491 6.23 12.90 15.57
CA ILE A 491 5.66 11.56 15.66
C ILE A 491 6.43 10.52 14.82
N GLY A 492 7.03 10.93 13.70
CA GLY A 492 7.92 10.07 12.92
C GLY A 492 9.16 9.65 13.70
N GLY A 493 9.65 10.51 14.60
CA GLY A 493 10.69 10.21 15.58
C GLY A 493 10.30 9.08 16.52
N TYR A 494 9.05 9.07 16.98
CA TYR A 494 8.52 8.01 17.83
C TYR A 494 8.40 6.68 17.07
N PHE A 495 7.92 6.69 15.82
CA PHE A 495 7.81 5.47 15.01
C PHE A 495 9.18 4.86 14.71
N VAL A 496 10.20 5.66 14.39
CA VAL A 496 11.55 5.13 14.19
C VAL A 496 12.17 4.61 15.48
N ALA A 497 11.83 5.19 16.64
CA ALA A 497 12.24 4.65 17.93
C ALA A 497 11.57 3.29 18.21
N ILE A 498 10.28 3.11 17.88
CA ILE A 498 9.60 1.81 17.97
C ILE A 498 10.31 0.79 17.07
N VAL A 499 10.64 1.16 15.83
CA VAL A 499 11.34 0.27 14.91
C VAL A 499 12.72 -0.13 15.47
N ALA A 500 13.46 0.82 16.03
CA ALA A 500 14.75 0.52 16.66
C ALA A 500 14.59 -0.41 17.88
N GLY A 501 13.61 -0.16 18.75
CA GLY A 501 13.38 -0.98 19.95
C GLY A 501 12.96 -2.41 19.62
N LEU A 502 12.00 -2.57 18.70
CA LEU A 502 11.41 -3.87 18.36
C LEU A 502 12.20 -4.63 17.30
N TRP A 503 12.76 -3.95 16.29
CA TRP A 503 13.51 -4.55 15.19
C TRP A 503 14.92 -3.93 15.06
N PRO A 504 15.79 -4.06 16.09
CA PRO A 504 17.09 -3.40 16.14
C PRO A 504 18.00 -3.74 14.96
N ALA A 505 17.86 -4.92 14.35
CA ALA A 505 18.65 -5.33 13.19
C ALA A 505 18.41 -4.47 11.94
N LEU A 506 17.30 -3.70 11.88
CA LEU A 506 16.94 -2.86 10.76
C LEU A 506 17.52 -1.43 10.85
N ALA A 507 18.05 -1.04 12.01
CA ALA A 507 18.56 0.31 12.24
C ALA A 507 20.06 0.31 12.53
N LYS A 508 20.82 1.14 11.80
CA LYS A 508 22.24 1.42 12.08
C LYS A 508 22.41 2.50 13.15
N SER A 509 21.55 3.52 13.09
CA SER A 509 21.43 4.58 14.10
C SER A 509 20.05 5.20 14.05
N VAL A 510 19.70 5.97 15.08
CA VAL A 510 18.45 6.72 15.17
C VAL A 510 18.76 8.21 15.35
N ILE A 511 18.12 9.06 14.53
CA ILE A 511 18.17 10.52 14.63
C ILE A 511 16.75 11.02 14.92
N LEU A 512 16.57 11.59 16.11
CA LEU A 512 15.31 12.14 16.61
C LEU A 512 15.31 13.65 16.42
N ILE A 513 14.41 14.18 15.60
CA ILE A 513 14.28 15.61 15.35
C ILE A 513 13.00 16.11 16.02
N ASN A 514 13.10 16.81 17.15
CA ASN A 514 11.95 17.25 17.96
C ASN A 514 10.92 16.11 18.16
N SER A 515 11.41 14.92 18.54
CA SER A 515 10.60 13.69 18.57
C SER A 515 9.47 13.73 19.60
N ALA A 516 8.32 13.16 19.22
CA ALA A 516 7.27 12.78 20.15
C ALA A 516 7.68 11.55 20.99
N GLY A 517 6.77 11.11 21.86
CA GLY A 517 7.00 10.02 22.83
C GLY A 517 7.43 10.56 24.18
N ASN A 518 7.20 9.82 25.26
CA ASN A 518 7.56 10.24 26.62
C ASN A 518 8.88 9.61 27.08
N VAL A 519 9.51 10.20 28.11
CA VAL A 519 10.62 9.57 28.84
C VAL A 519 10.12 9.40 30.26
N VAL A 520 10.19 8.19 30.81
CA VAL A 520 9.67 7.88 32.16
C VAL A 520 10.78 7.35 33.05
N THR A 521 10.71 7.66 34.34
CA THR A 521 11.74 7.34 35.34
C THR A 521 11.72 5.87 35.74
N GLU A 522 10.54 5.23 35.79
CA GLU A 522 10.36 3.82 36.12
C GLU A 522 9.29 3.19 35.21
N TYR A 523 9.56 1.99 34.68
CA TYR A 523 8.61 1.21 33.90
C TYR A 523 8.62 -0.26 34.33
N SER A 524 7.46 -0.83 34.64
CA SER A 524 7.32 -2.17 35.24
C SER A 524 6.67 -3.20 34.31
N ALA A 525 5.86 -2.73 33.35
CA ALA A 525 5.28 -3.52 32.26
C ALA A 525 4.86 -2.59 31.12
N ILE A 526 5.08 -3.00 29.87
CA ILE A 526 4.75 -2.20 28.69
C ILE A 526 3.59 -2.87 27.96
N HIS A 527 2.56 -2.09 27.65
CA HIS A 527 1.41 -2.56 26.90
C HIS A 527 1.45 -1.94 25.50
N LEU A 528 1.74 -2.76 24.49
CA LEU A 528 1.41 -2.43 23.10
C LEU A 528 0.07 -3.10 22.79
N SER A 529 -1.01 -2.31 22.71
CA SER A 529 -2.30 -2.80 22.21
C SER A 529 -2.53 -2.32 20.78
N GLU A 530 -2.80 -3.26 19.89
CA GLU A 530 -3.37 -2.97 18.56
C GLU A 530 -4.90 -2.81 18.63
N ASP A 531 -5.54 -3.35 19.67
CA ASP A 531 -6.97 -3.23 19.90
C ASP A 531 -7.27 -1.84 20.47
N ARG A 532 -7.89 -0.96 19.64
CA ARG A 532 -8.38 0.36 20.06
C ARG A 532 -9.84 0.56 19.73
N GLN A 533 -10.57 1.10 20.69
CA GLN A 533 -11.88 1.68 20.46
C GLN A 533 -11.76 3.20 20.45
N THR A 534 -12.05 3.82 19.31
CA THR A 534 -12.23 5.27 19.24
C THR A 534 -13.49 5.64 20.02
N PRO A 535 -13.44 6.63 20.94
CA PRO A 535 -14.61 7.11 21.65
C PRO A 535 -15.74 7.50 20.68
N GLY A 536 -17.00 7.21 21.02
CA GLY A 536 -18.14 7.44 20.10
C GLY A 536 -18.31 8.90 19.63
N ALA A 537 -17.76 9.88 20.36
CA ALA A 537 -17.76 11.30 19.99
C ALA A 537 -16.49 11.76 19.23
N ALA A 538 -15.51 10.88 19.01
CA ALA A 538 -14.24 11.21 18.34
C ALA A 538 -14.46 11.73 16.92
N TRP A 539 -15.45 11.18 16.19
CA TRP A 539 -15.82 11.65 14.85
C TRP A 539 -16.23 13.14 14.85
N LEU A 540 -16.99 13.59 15.85
CA LEU A 540 -17.43 14.99 15.96
C LEU A 540 -16.23 15.88 16.31
N GLY A 541 -15.39 15.43 17.25
CA GLY A 541 -14.13 16.10 17.59
C GLY A 541 -13.22 16.26 16.36
N ALA A 542 -13.05 15.21 15.56
CA ALA A 542 -12.26 15.22 14.33
C ALA A 542 -12.82 16.15 13.27
N ARG A 543 -14.16 16.24 13.14
CA ARG A 543 -14.81 17.21 12.23
C ARG A 543 -14.56 18.66 12.64
N LEU A 544 -14.73 18.97 13.93
CA LEU A 544 -14.47 20.32 14.45
C LEU A 544 -12.99 20.68 14.33
N LEU A 545 -12.10 19.73 14.65
CA LEU A 545 -10.66 19.89 14.49
C LEU A 545 -10.28 20.13 13.03
N LEU A 546 -10.79 19.33 12.08
CA LEU A 546 -10.53 19.53 10.65
C LEU A 546 -10.96 20.92 10.19
N LEU A 547 -12.13 21.38 10.62
CA LEU A 547 -12.64 22.71 10.29
C LEU A 547 -11.70 23.80 10.85
N TYR A 548 -11.34 23.69 12.13
CA TYR A 548 -10.42 24.62 12.78
C TYR A 548 -9.05 24.66 12.08
N LEU A 549 -8.48 23.49 11.77
CA LEU A 549 -7.21 23.35 11.07
C LEU A 549 -7.27 24.02 9.70
N ARG A 550 -8.29 23.74 8.88
CA ARG A 550 -8.43 24.37 7.55
C ARG A 550 -8.48 25.89 7.60
N PHE A 551 -9.21 26.46 8.56
CA PHE A 551 -9.30 27.93 8.70
C PHE A 551 -8.02 28.58 9.23
N ASN A 552 -7.24 27.86 10.05
CA ASN A 552 -6.08 28.43 10.75
C ASN A 552 -4.73 27.87 10.28
N ILE A 553 -4.70 27.03 9.25
CA ILE A 553 -3.51 26.26 8.85
C ILE A 553 -2.28 27.13 8.66
N ARG A 554 -2.43 28.28 7.99
CA ARG A 554 -1.34 29.23 7.74
C ARG A 554 -0.72 29.75 9.04
N ASN A 555 -1.54 30.09 10.03
CA ASN A 555 -1.07 30.60 11.31
C ASN A 555 -0.43 29.47 12.15
N ILE A 556 -1.05 28.29 12.16
CA ILE A 556 -0.56 27.11 12.88
C ILE A 556 0.79 26.67 12.33
N VAL A 557 0.91 26.48 11.01
CA VAL A 557 2.19 26.08 10.40
C VAL A 557 3.25 27.13 10.67
N LYS A 558 2.99 28.43 10.46
CA LYS A 558 3.98 29.49 10.74
C LYS A 558 4.43 29.53 12.21
N SER A 559 3.56 29.22 13.15
CA SER A 559 3.92 29.13 14.57
C SER A 559 4.98 28.08 14.87
N PHE A 560 5.09 27.04 14.04
CA PHE A 560 6.11 26.00 14.16
C PHE A 560 7.50 26.42 13.67
N TYR A 561 7.62 27.60 13.02
CA TYR A 561 8.85 28.13 12.40
C TYR A 561 9.21 29.53 12.95
N PRO A 562 9.39 29.69 14.27
CA PRO A 562 9.61 30.99 14.92
C PRO A 562 10.93 31.69 14.54
N SER A 563 11.86 30.97 13.93
CA SER A 563 13.21 31.40 13.58
C SER A 563 13.31 31.85 12.14
N LYS A 564 12.64 31.13 11.23
CA LYS A 564 12.57 31.44 9.81
C LYS A 564 11.17 31.15 9.27
N MET A 565 10.24 32.07 9.54
CA MET A 565 8.85 31.93 9.12
C MET A 565 8.66 31.81 7.60
N ASP A 566 9.59 32.36 6.81
CA ASP A 566 9.53 32.29 5.34
C ASP A 566 9.70 30.86 4.81
N GLN A 567 10.23 29.92 5.61
CA GLN A 567 10.29 28.51 5.24
C GLN A 567 8.92 27.81 5.32
N ALA A 568 8.02 28.30 6.18
CA ALA A 568 6.61 27.96 6.12
C ALA A 568 5.92 28.70 4.95
N ASP A 569 6.38 28.36 3.75
CA ASP A 569 6.00 28.98 2.49
C ASP A 569 4.59 28.58 2.03
N ASP A 570 4.10 29.30 1.01
CA ASP A 570 2.76 29.08 0.49
C ASP A 570 2.60 27.68 -0.09
N TRP A 571 3.63 27.14 -0.75
CA TRP A 571 3.55 25.80 -1.31
C TRP A 571 3.34 24.73 -0.22
N LEU A 572 4.06 24.78 0.90
CA LEU A 572 3.90 23.82 2.00
C LEU A 572 2.50 23.90 2.60
N ILE A 573 2.05 25.13 2.86
CA ILE A 573 0.73 25.40 3.44
C ILE A 573 -0.39 24.93 2.51
N ASP A 574 -0.29 25.22 1.21
CA ASP A 574 -1.27 24.86 0.21
C ASP A 574 -1.33 23.34 0.00
N GLU A 575 -0.18 22.65 0.02
CA GLU A 575 -0.15 21.18 -0.05
C GLU A 575 -0.76 20.55 1.20
N MET A 576 -0.47 21.05 2.41
CA MET A 576 -1.14 20.59 3.63
C MET A 576 -2.65 20.86 3.56
N LEU A 577 -3.08 22.01 3.04
CA LEU A 577 -4.49 22.33 2.87
C LEU A 577 -5.15 21.40 1.83
N ARG A 578 -4.47 21.09 0.72
CA ARG A 578 -4.93 20.12 -0.29
C ARG A 578 -5.17 18.75 0.33
N THR A 579 -4.20 18.22 1.08
CA THR A 579 -4.31 16.91 1.75
C THR A 579 -5.49 16.87 2.73
N SER A 580 -5.80 18.01 3.36
CA SER A 580 -6.91 18.10 4.30
C SER A 580 -8.28 17.88 3.63
N HIS A 581 -8.37 17.94 2.31
CA HIS A 581 -9.59 17.72 1.52
C HIS A 581 -9.70 16.31 0.93
N ASP A 582 -8.66 15.48 1.06
CA ASP A 582 -8.64 14.12 0.53
C ASP A 582 -9.64 13.19 1.25
N PRO A 583 -10.18 12.16 0.56
CA PRO A 583 -11.07 11.20 1.19
C PRO A 583 -10.32 10.43 2.29
N GLY A 584 -10.98 10.19 3.42
CA GLY A 584 -10.43 9.46 4.56
C GLY A 584 -9.70 10.30 5.61
N VAL A 585 -9.46 11.61 5.37
CA VAL A 585 -8.75 12.49 6.32
C VAL A 585 -9.39 12.53 7.72
N LEU A 586 -10.72 12.47 7.81
CA LEU A 586 -11.42 12.44 9.09
C LEU A 586 -11.05 11.20 9.91
N VAL A 587 -10.92 10.05 9.26
CA VAL A 587 -10.51 8.79 9.92
C VAL A 587 -9.13 8.93 10.54
N VAL A 588 -8.21 9.58 9.82
CA VAL A 588 -6.86 9.84 10.31
C VAL A 588 -6.88 10.81 11.49
N LEU A 589 -7.70 11.87 11.44
CA LEU A 589 -7.79 12.83 12.56
C LEU A 589 -8.46 12.24 13.80
N GLU A 590 -9.39 11.30 13.64
CA GLU A 590 -9.99 10.60 14.78
C GLU A 590 -8.96 9.85 15.62
N CYS A 591 -7.89 9.35 15.01
CA CYS A 591 -6.86 8.62 15.74
C CYS A 591 -6.17 9.48 16.82
N ILE A 592 -6.14 10.82 16.66
CA ILE A 592 -5.55 11.75 17.64
C ILE A 592 -6.19 11.58 19.02
N PHE A 593 -7.49 11.31 19.07
CA PHE A 593 -8.25 11.14 20.32
C PHE A 593 -8.03 9.77 20.99
N SER A 594 -7.31 8.88 20.32
CA SER A 594 -6.98 7.53 20.79
C SER A 594 -5.49 7.24 20.62
N PHE A 595 -4.68 8.27 20.40
CA PHE A 595 -3.25 8.14 20.16
C PHE A 595 -2.55 7.80 21.47
N ASP A 596 -1.80 6.71 21.49
CA ASP A 596 -1.11 6.25 22.68
C ASP A 596 0.41 6.34 22.51
N LEU A 597 1.03 7.21 23.31
CA LEU A 597 2.49 7.36 23.39
C LEU A 597 3.04 6.66 24.65
N SER A 598 2.39 5.58 25.09
CA SER A 598 2.69 4.90 26.35
C SER A 598 4.05 4.22 26.39
N VAL A 599 4.63 3.84 25.25
CA VAL A 599 5.95 3.19 25.25
C VAL A 599 7.03 4.26 25.42
N PRO A 600 7.83 4.23 26.51
CA PRO A 600 8.81 5.29 26.74
C PRO A 600 9.98 5.22 25.76
N LEU A 601 10.47 6.38 25.31
CA LEU A 601 11.63 6.48 24.43
C LEU A 601 12.88 5.86 25.06
N ASN A 602 13.08 6.01 26.38
CA ASN A 602 14.24 5.43 27.06
C ASN A 602 14.22 3.90 27.04
N TYR A 603 13.04 3.27 27.04
CA TYR A 603 12.92 1.83 26.82
C TYR A 603 13.24 1.45 25.37
N LEU A 604 12.65 2.16 24.41
CA LEU A 604 12.84 1.87 22.97
C LEU A 604 14.29 2.02 22.51
N LEU A 605 15.02 2.96 23.12
CA LEU A 605 16.39 3.31 22.73
C LEU A 605 17.47 2.58 23.55
N GLU A 606 17.09 1.76 24.54
CA GLU A 606 18.01 1.07 25.46
C GLU A 606 19.05 0.21 24.71
N ARG A 607 18.66 -0.41 23.60
CA ARG A 607 19.52 -1.27 22.77
C ARG A 607 20.44 -0.50 21.79
N PHE A 608 20.29 0.82 21.70
CA PHE A 608 21.00 1.69 20.75
C PHE A 608 21.99 2.63 21.45
N GLU A 609 22.70 2.14 22.48
CA GLU A 609 23.73 2.92 23.16
C GLU A 609 24.74 3.51 22.15
N ARG A 610 25.01 4.82 22.26
CA ARG A 610 25.91 5.60 21.37
C ARG A 610 25.50 5.68 19.90
N LYS A 611 24.32 5.18 19.54
CA LYS A 611 23.76 5.21 18.17
C LYS A 611 22.49 6.04 18.06
N VAL A 612 22.28 6.95 19.02
CA VAL A 612 21.14 7.88 19.03
C VAL A 612 21.63 9.33 19.05
N LEU A 613 21.13 10.12 18.10
CA LEU A 613 21.29 11.56 18.05
C LEU A 613 19.92 12.23 18.23
N ALA A 614 19.78 13.13 19.20
CA ALA A 614 18.62 13.99 19.36
C ALA A 614 18.94 15.42 18.93
N ILE A 615 18.25 15.90 17.89
CA ILE A 615 18.29 17.28 17.42
C ILE A 615 17.02 17.98 17.94
N GLN A 616 17.19 19.00 18.77
CA GLN A 616 16.08 19.70 19.41
C GLN A 616 16.11 21.18 19.06
N GLY A 617 15.03 21.66 18.41
CA GLY A 617 14.75 23.08 18.30
C GLY A 617 14.26 23.62 19.64
N MET A 618 14.99 24.59 20.21
CA MET A 618 14.75 25.10 21.56
C MET A 618 13.58 26.09 21.68
N ARG A 619 13.01 26.50 20.54
CA ARG A 619 11.81 27.35 20.45
C ARG A 619 10.58 26.57 19.97
N ASP A 620 10.57 25.25 20.15
CA ASP A 620 9.42 24.41 19.83
C ASP A 620 8.17 24.84 20.63
N PRO A 621 7.06 25.26 19.97
CA PRO A 621 5.85 25.66 20.68
C PRO A 621 5.04 24.48 21.22
N LEU A 622 5.33 23.25 20.79
CA LEU A 622 4.55 22.06 21.15
C LEU A 622 5.11 21.30 22.37
N SER A 623 6.35 21.57 22.77
CA SER A 623 6.98 20.86 23.88
C SER A 623 7.98 21.71 24.65
N ASP A 624 8.10 21.46 25.96
CA ASP A 624 9.21 22.01 26.75
C ASP A 624 10.52 21.32 26.34
N SER A 625 11.21 21.96 25.39
CA SER A 625 12.44 21.46 24.81
C SER A 625 13.55 21.26 25.83
N ARG A 626 13.62 22.11 26.87
CA ARG A 626 14.67 22.01 27.90
C ARG A 626 14.44 20.81 28.80
N ALA A 627 13.21 20.67 29.32
CA ALA A 627 12.83 19.55 30.14
C ALA A 627 12.97 18.23 29.38
N LYS A 628 12.50 18.18 28.12
CA LYS A 628 12.58 17.00 27.27
C LYS A 628 14.03 16.54 27.05
N LEU A 629 14.91 17.47 26.72
CA LEU A 629 16.32 17.15 26.47
C LEU A 629 17.06 16.75 27.75
N ALA A 630 16.74 17.37 28.89
CA ALA A 630 17.27 16.98 30.19
C ALA A 630 16.89 15.53 30.53
N CYS A 631 15.60 15.17 30.40
CA CYS A 631 15.14 13.80 30.63
C CYS A 631 15.83 12.79 29.70
N LEU A 632 16.00 13.12 28.42
CA LEU A 632 16.72 12.27 27.47
C LEU A 632 18.19 12.06 27.89
N ARG A 633 18.91 13.12 28.26
CA ARG A 633 20.31 13.04 28.71
C ARG A 633 20.47 12.19 29.96
N GLU A 634 19.52 12.27 30.87
CA GLU A 634 19.55 11.54 32.14
C GLU A 634 19.19 10.05 31.97
N HIS A 635 18.19 9.74 31.15
CA HIS A 635 17.61 8.39 31.09
C HIS A 635 17.98 7.57 29.84
N CYS A 636 18.58 8.18 28.81
CA CYS A 636 19.02 7.48 27.60
C CYS A 636 20.55 7.41 27.55
N LYS A 637 21.12 6.25 27.87
CA LYS A 637 22.58 6.05 27.92
C LYS A 637 23.23 6.29 26.55
N GLY A 638 24.24 7.16 26.53
CA GLY A 638 25.04 7.42 25.34
C GLY A 638 24.32 8.21 24.24
N ILE A 639 23.20 8.87 24.54
CA ILE A 639 22.55 9.76 23.58
C ILE A 639 23.40 11.01 23.31
N VAL A 640 23.58 11.34 22.03
CA VAL A 640 24.20 12.61 21.62
C VAL A 640 23.08 13.62 21.40
N THR A 641 23.26 14.85 21.90
CA THR A 641 22.24 15.89 21.82
C THR A 641 22.76 17.12 21.08
N LYS A 642 21.93 17.69 20.21
CA LYS A 642 22.21 18.94 19.50
C LYS A 642 21.06 19.91 19.69
N GLU A 643 21.36 21.00 20.39
CA GLU A 643 20.42 22.11 20.57
C GLU A 643 20.53 23.07 19.40
N LEU A 644 19.39 23.51 18.89
CA LEU A 644 19.28 24.47 17.79
C LEU A 644 18.34 25.60 18.18
N ASP A 645 18.63 26.81 17.72
CA ASP A 645 17.71 27.94 17.87
C ASP A 645 16.60 27.90 16.79
N GLY A 646 15.89 26.76 16.75
CA GLY A 646 14.80 26.41 15.83
C GLY A 646 13.49 26.11 16.58
N GLY A 647 12.38 26.06 15.86
CA GLY A 647 11.07 25.61 16.32
C GLY A 647 10.86 24.10 16.23
N HIS A 648 9.65 23.69 15.86
CA HIS A 648 9.25 22.27 15.83
C HIS A 648 9.83 21.49 14.64
N CYS A 649 10.10 22.20 13.54
CA CYS A 649 10.53 21.61 12.26
C CYS A 649 11.94 22.08 11.86
N PRO A 650 12.97 21.93 12.71
CA PRO A 650 14.29 22.53 12.43
C PRO A 650 14.95 21.97 11.17
N HIS A 651 14.57 20.77 10.73
CA HIS A 651 15.05 20.16 9.49
C HIS A 651 14.63 20.94 8.23
N ASP A 652 13.43 21.53 8.22
CA ASP A 652 12.94 22.38 7.13
C ASP A 652 13.21 23.88 7.40
N GLU A 653 13.17 24.29 8.67
CA GLU A 653 13.39 25.69 9.07
C GLU A 653 14.87 26.11 8.99
N LEU A 654 15.79 25.26 9.46
CA LEU A 654 17.23 25.51 9.55
C LEU A 654 18.06 24.41 8.85
N PRO A 655 17.79 24.09 7.57
CA PRO A 655 18.41 22.96 6.88
C PRO A 655 19.92 23.09 6.78
N ALA A 656 20.45 24.32 6.61
CA ALA A 656 21.88 24.58 6.55
C ALA A 656 22.64 24.20 7.84
N VAL A 657 21.94 24.10 8.98
CA VAL A 657 22.52 23.68 10.26
C VAL A 657 22.23 22.20 10.52
N VAL A 658 21.03 21.73 10.18
CA VAL A 658 20.62 20.33 10.42
C VAL A 658 21.33 19.36 9.49
N ASN A 659 21.48 19.67 8.21
CA ASN A 659 22.06 18.74 7.24
C ASN A 659 23.51 18.35 7.58
N PRO A 660 24.43 19.29 7.89
CA PRO A 660 25.79 18.91 8.29
C PRO A 660 25.83 18.01 9.52
N VAL A 661 24.94 18.25 10.50
CA VAL A 661 24.84 17.45 11.72
C VAL A 661 24.41 16.01 11.40
N ILE A 662 23.41 15.83 10.53
CA ILE A 662 22.98 14.50 10.08
C ILE A 662 24.11 13.80 9.32
N GLN A 663 24.79 14.51 8.42
CA GLN A 663 25.88 13.95 7.62
C GLN A 663 27.06 13.50 8.48
N GLU A 664 27.53 14.36 9.38
CA GLU A 664 28.63 14.05 10.30
C GLU A 664 28.28 12.85 11.18
N TRP A 665 27.04 12.76 11.64
CA TRP A 665 26.55 11.63 12.42
C TRP A 665 26.60 10.31 11.64
N VAL A 666 26.03 10.30 10.42
CA VAL A 666 26.03 9.11 9.55
C VAL A 666 27.47 8.67 9.26
N MET A 667 28.35 9.61 8.90
CA MET A 667 29.76 9.31 8.65
C MET A 667 30.48 8.75 9.89
N THR A 668 30.19 9.28 11.08
CA THR A 668 30.80 8.82 12.34
C THR A 668 30.39 7.39 12.65
N VAL A 669 29.09 7.09 12.58
CA VAL A 669 28.58 5.75 12.87
C VAL A 669 29.08 4.72 11.84
N GLU A 670 29.16 5.07 10.56
CA GLU A 670 29.68 4.16 9.51
C GLU A 670 31.19 3.90 9.65
N ARG A 671 31.97 4.86 10.13
CA ARG A 671 33.39 4.66 10.48
C ARG A 671 33.57 3.68 11.63
N GLU A 672 32.70 3.74 12.64
CA GLU A 672 32.71 2.80 13.76
C GLU A 672 32.24 1.39 13.35
N TYR A 673 31.36 1.29 12.34
CA TYR A 673 30.87 0.02 11.81
C TYR A 673 31.85 -0.70 10.87
N THR A 674 32.79 0.02 10.27
CA THR A 674 33.79 -0.59 9.39
C THR A 674 34.89 -1.20 10.25
N PRO A 675 35.06 -2.54 10.31
CA PRO A 675 36.13 -3.13 11.09
C PRO A 675 37.47 -2.63 10.54
N VAL A 676 38.35 -2.18 11.44
CA VAL A 676 39.77 -1.94 11.14
C VAL A 676 40.38 -3.28 10.70
N GLY A 677 40.32 -3.58 9.40
CA GLY A 677 40.75 -4.89 8.91
C GLY A 677 40.36 -5.19 7.48
N LEU A 678 40.33 -4.21 6.58
CA LEU A 678 40.39 -4.40 5.11
C LEU A 678 40.96 -3.12 4.49
N THR A 679 42.20 -2.77 4.85
CA THR A 679 43.00 -1.79 4.11
C THR A 679 44.05 -2.52 3.28
N ARG A 680 43.81 -2.48 1.97
CA ARG A 680 44.67 -2.84 0.82
C ARG A 680 44.96 -4.31 0.56
#